data_AF-A0A2D9XLC8-F1
#
_entry.id   AF-A0A2D9XLC8-F1
#
_cell.length_a   1.000
_cell.length_b   1.000
_cell.length_c   1.000
_cell.angle_alpha   90.00
_cell.angle_beta   90.00
_cell.angle_gamma   90.00
#
_symmetry.space_group_name_H-M   'P 1'
#
loop_
_entity.id
_entity.type
_entity.pdbx_description
1 polymer ?
#
loop_
_entity_poly.entity_id
_entity_poly.type
_entity_poly.pdbx_seq_one_letter_code
_entity_poly.pdbx_strand_id
1 'polypeptide(L)'
;MNFPKEQFFNLLKQGVPWGLLALVILPIIFLAPIEAQQVSLLKTFLFSVVWATVLIVAKFGRFFALGLKIFTLFCVIAFTHRLTFYDVPFVSMLTYTAGCLAVLSGGFLLSNMKRAPWRHFLKTAYSVVLIFLFAVPFIYLGHYLLFDSPLNSDAYLALLDTNVNEAFEYITQFIGFGVLLSGFIVLLMIFIGCLYTLTDRRGHKWQIMLATLIMLVGTIRVVDQPDTIDLYAGFWVYKQQYANELEKFREMQKDASEHKKTYQATTGAQGETHILIIGESLNKYHMGLYGYPRDTTPRLNEIEDTGNLIVLNKAFSSHTHTVQTLTLALTSATQSNSQKYYTSPTIMDMAEAAGYETSWLTNQVMMGSWDSPISIIALGADTVKKYNTNIGEHAKTNDFDDVVLGGIDEVLKSAPNNNRFIVVHLMGNHGDYCLRYPTDYNKFHEDLSPEIFGEKLAGGNKQINCYDNSVAFNDYVVSSVINQLDATNHPATLTYLSDHADDVVNGRGHNSSNFSYDMTAIPFLVWTSDEYIPLYKERIDALRSNTETPYANEQLFHYIMGDLGIVSSLYDPSQDIASKLYRGDKNNLDIVHKKHQWNSAENPVYEYARLNNKWNDNEHGRVLPHRINSLGKLMDVRKFGLDGYETDLIFQDGIFKVSHDRKDVHDLTLEDLLEYELPGKSMKIWLDVKNLGDKTFEGALSRLTELDAAYDLKDRVIVESSTRSEKFADFSDAGFHISYYLPTGHIDDLLEEGDENGLKTEAQRVAEQARLQKLSAVSFDIKLYPFVIDYLESLLSPDIVYHTWDLKKSYEDKDIEAELDNTDYFSNARIKTILLDLPSKFHQ
;
A
#
# COMPACT_ATOMS: atom_id res chain seq x y z
N MET A 1 20.05 22.81 -1.00
CA MET A 1 21.43 22.91 -1.56
C MET A 1 21.86 21.50 -1.96
N ASN A 2 21.96 21.20 -3.26
CA ASN A 2 22.41 19.90 -3.76
C ASN A 2 23.93 19.80 -3.61
N PHE A 3 24.40 19.04 -2.62
CA PHE A 3 25.80 18.64 -2.50
C PHE A 3 25.95 17.22 -3.08
N PRO A 4 26.61 17.02 -4.25
CA PRO A 4 26.74 15.71 -4.87
C PRO A 4 27.54 14.75 -3.98
N LYS A 5 27.07 13.50 -3.81
CA LYS A 5 27.75 12.41 -3.07
C LYS A 5 29.24 12.29 -3.44
N GLU A 6 29.60 12.49 -4.70
CA GLU A 6 30.98 12.41 -5.17
C GLU A 6 31.91 13.51 -4.64
N GLN A 7 31.40 14.73 -4.43
CA GLN A 7 32.21 15.82 -3.88
C GLN A 7 32.57 15.57 -2.41
N PHE A 8 31.66 14.95 -1.64
CA PHE A 8 31.91 14.55 -0.26
C PHE A 8 33.05 13.51 -0.15
N PHE A 9 33.07 12.50 -1.03
CA PHE A 9 34.12 11.48 -1.04
C PHE A 9 35.45 11.99 -1.59
N ASN A 10 35.45 12.94 -2.53
CA ASN A 10 36.68 13.58 -3.00
C ASN A 10 37.32 14.50 -1.95
N LEU A 11 36.52 15.13 -1.10
CA LEU A 11 37.01 15.93 0.04
C LEU A 11 37.70 15.09 1.11
N LEU A 12 37.22 13.86 1.35
CA LEU A 12 37.83 12.92 2.31
C LEU A 12 39.21 12.38 1.86
N LYS A 13 39.51 12.40 0.55
CA LYS A 13 40.79 11.90 0.00
C LYS A 13 41.98 12.84 0.19
N GLN A 14 41.76 14.12 0.51
CA GLN A 14 42.84 15.12 0.64
C GLN A 14 43.22 15.30 2.12
N GLY A 15 44.24 14.56 2.56
CA GLY A 15 44.58 14.44 3.99
C GLY A 15 44.99 15.73 4.72
N VAL A 16 44.55 15.80 5.98
CA VAL A 16 45.17 16.38 7.19
C VAL A 16 44.80 17.81 7.67
N PRO A 17 44.40 18.83 6.88
CA PRO A 17 43.74 20.02 7.46
C PRO A 17 42.23 19.83 7.66
N TRP A 18 41.62 18.83 7.01
CA TRP A 18 40.17 18.56 7.06
C TRP A 18 39.67 17.96 8.38
N GLY A 19 40.55 17.51 9.28
CA GLY A 19 40.11 16.93 10.56
C GLY A 19 39.35 17.92 11.44
N LEU A 20 39.78 19.20 11.49
CA LEU A 20 39.08 20.26 12.21
C LEU A 20 37.87 20.79 11.43
N LEU A 21 37.96 20.85 10.10
CA LEU A 21 36.85 21.27 9.24
C LEU A 21 35.71 20.25 9.27
N ALA A 22 36.00 18.94 9.26
CA ALA A 22 35.02 17.86 9.36
C ALA A 22 34.29 17.87 10.70
N LEU A 23 34.96 18.24 11.80
CA LEU A 23 34.33 18.41 13.12
C LEU A 23 33.34 19.57 13.18
N VAL A 24 33.46 20.54 12.26
CA VAL A 24 32.55 21.69 12.16
C VAL A 24 31.49 21.46 11.08
N ILE A 25 31.87 20.86 9.95
CA ILE A 25 31.03 20.66 8.76
C ILE A 25 30.09 19.46 8.93
N LEU A 26 30.51 18.34 9.54
CA LEU A 26 29.64 17.17 9.72
C LEU A 26 28.39 17.50 10.55
N PRO A 27 28.49 18.16 11.73
CA PRO A 27 27.29 18.58 12.44
C PRO A 27 26.49 19.61 11.64
N ILE A 28 27.11 20.51 10.87
CA ILE A 28 26.36 21.45 10.04
C ILE A 28 25.53 20.73 8.96
N ILE A 29 26.10 19.72 8.30
CA ILE A 29 25.40 18.93 7.28
C ILE A 29 24.29 18.08 7.91
N PHE A 30 24.55 17.42 9.04
CA PHE A 30 23.57 16.57 9.70
C PHE A 30 22.45 17.34 10.41
N LEU A 31 22.69 18.59 10.82
CA LEU A 31 21.76 19.37 11.65
C LEU A 31 21.09 20.56 10.92
N ALA A 32 21.53 20.93 9.72
CA ALA A 32 20.90 22.04 8.97
C ALA A 32 19.51 21.63 8.42
N PRO A 33 18.43 22.38 8.71
CA PRO A 33 17.06 22.03 8.28
C PRO A 33 16.92 22.01 6.75
N ILE A 34 15.93 21.24 6.26
CA ILE A 34 15.63 21.09 4.83
C ILE A 34 15.16 22.43 4.23
N GLU A 35 14.44 23.23 5.03
CA GLU A 35 14.07 24.62 4.73
C GLU A 35 14.81 25.56 5.69
N ALA A 36 15.90 26.17 5.23
CA ALA A 36 16.78 26.93 6.10
C ALA A 36 16.22 28.32 6.46
N GLN A 37 15.61 28.45 7.65
CA GLN A 37 15.58 29.73 8.37
C GLN A 37 16.97 30.02 8.99
N GLN A 38 17.48 31.24 8.83
CA GLN A 38 18.81 31.68 9.31
C GLN A 38 19.07 31.39 10.81
N VAL A 39 18.01 31.35 11.63
CA VAL A 39 18.10 31.08 13.08
C VAL A 39 18.57 29.65 13.38
N SER A 40 18.29 28.68 12.51
CA SER A 40 18.68 27.28 12.73
C SER A 40 20.17 27.01 12.46
N LEU A 41 20.75 27.74 11.48
CA LEU A 41 22.17 27.65 11.16
C LEU A 41 23.08 28.15 12.29
N LEU A 42 22.70 29.26 12.96
CA LEU A 42 23.45 29.79 14.10
C LEU A 42 23.46 28.81 15.28
N LYS A 43 22.31 28.20 15.59
CA LYS A 43 22.19 27.19 16.66
C LYS A 43 23.06 25.97 16.37
N THR A 44 23.04 25.48 15.13
CA THR A 44 23.87 24.37 14.68
C THR A 44 25.37 24.67 14.77
N PHE A 45 25.78 25.88 14.38
CA PHE A 45 27.16 26.35 14.50
C PHE A 45 27.65 26.36 15.96
N LEU A 46 26.81 26.79 16.91
CA LEU A 46 27.15 26.79 18.33
C LEU A 46 27.46 25.38 18.85
N PHE A 47 26.69 24.36 18.47
CA PHE A 47 26.97 22.97 18.86
C PHE A 47 28.27 22.45 18.24
N SER A 48 28.56 22.79 16.98
CA SER A 48 29.85 22.46 16.34
C SER A 48 31.04 23.06 17.10
N VAL A 49 30.92 24.31 17.55
CA VAL A 49 31.98 24.99 18.33
C VAL A 49 32.18 24.32 19.69
N VAL A 50 31.09 23.95 20.37
CA VAL A 50 31.16 23.22 21.65
C VAL A 50 31.90 21.89 21.47
N TRP A 51 31.51 21.07 20.49
CA TRP A 51 32.14 19.77 20.25
C TRP A 51 33.59 19.87 19.74
N ALA A 52 33.90 20.86 18.91
CA ALA A 52 35.28 21.15 18.51
C ALA A 52 36.15 21.48 19.73
N THR A 53 35.64 22.32 20.65
CA THR A 53 36.33 22.67 21.90
C THR A 53 36.56 21.42 22.77
N VAL A 54 35.53 20.58 22.93
CA VAL A 54 35.60 19.33 23.68
C VAL A 54 36.67 18.39 23.12
N LEU A 55 36.73 18.23 21.80
CA LEU A 55 37.71 17.35 21.14
C LEU A 55 39.14 17.90 21.20
N ILE A 56 39.31 19.23 21.11
CA ILE A 56 40.60 19.90 21.33
C ILE A 56 41.08 19.61 22.75
N VAL A 57 40.24 19.82 23.75
CA VAL A 57 40.57 19.54 25.17
C VAL A 57 40.86 18.05 25.37
N ALA A 58 40.07 17.15 24.76
CA ALA A 58 40.29 15.71 24.82
C ALA A 58 41.63 15.28 24.18
N LYS A 59 42.08 15.97 23.12
CA LYS A 59 43.39 15.75 22.49
C LYS A 59 44.54 16.01 23.46
N PHE A 60 44.51 17.16 24.13
CA PHE A 60 45.54 17.52 25.12
C PHE A 60 45.48 16.65 26.38
N GLY A 61 44.29 16.17 26.76
CA GLY A 61 44.11 15.27 27.91
C GLY A 61 44.55 13.83 27.68
N ARG A 62 44.97 13.45 26.45
CA ARG A 62 45.14 12.05 26.05
C ARG A 62 43.82 11.26 26.17
N PHE A 63 42.68 11.84 25.82
CA PHE A 63 41.36 11.17 25.79
C PHE A 63 40.66 11.28 24.43
N PHE A 64 41.40 11.67 23.40
CA PHE A 64 40.89 11.93 22.06
C PHE A 64 40.05 10.78 21.48
N ALA A 65 40.51 9.53 21.62
CA ALA A 65 39.80 8.38 21.09
C ALA A 65 38.42 8.16 21.75
N LEU A 66 38.30 8.42 23.07
CA LEU A 66 37.02 8.36 23.76
C LEU A 66 36.14 9.57 23.35
N GLY A 67 36.73 10.77 23.30
CA GLY A 67 36.05 11.97 22.83
C GLY A 67 35.45 11.82 21.43
N LEU A 68 36.21 11.25 20.50
CA LEU A 68 35.75 11.00 19.12
C LEU A 68 34.57 10.02 19.10
N LYS A 69 34.63 8.93 19.87
CA LYS A 69 33.52 7.96 19.96
C LYS A 69 32.23 8.58 20.51
N ILE A 70 32.34 9.39 21.57
CA ILE A 70 31.18 10.04 22.17
C ILE A 70 30.64 11.16 21.28
N PHE A 71 31.50 11.83 20.51
CA PHE A 71 31.07 12.73 19.45
C PHE A 71 30.34 11.98 18.32
N THR A 72 30.86 10.83 17.89
CA THR A 72 30.16 9.97 16.93
C THR A 72 28.80 9.53 17.47
N LEU A 73 28.71 9.13 18.74
CA LEU A 73 27.44 8.82 19.40
C LEU A 73 26.46 10.00 19.31
N PHE A 74 26.91 11.21 19.66
CA PHE A 74 26.09 12.42 19.54
C PHE A 74 25.60 12.66 18.11
N CYS A 75 26.49 12.55 17.11
CA CYS A 75 26.12 12.72 15.71
C CYS A 75 25.10 11.68 15.26
N VAL A 76 25.27 10.41 15.66
CA VAL A 76 24.31 9.34 15.35
C VAL A 76 22.97 9.60 16.03
N ILE A 77 22.94 9.94 17.32
CA ILE A 77 21.69 10.30 18.03
C ILE A 77 20.97 11.43 17.31
N ALA A 78 21.69 12.51 17.00
CA ALA A 78 21.10 13.68 16.38
C ALA A 78 20.59 13.41 14.96
N PHE A 79 21.36 12.66 14.16
CA PHE A 79 20.97 12.23 12.82
C PHE A 79 19.74 11.32 12.88
N THR A 80 19.76 10.29 13.73
CA THR A 80 18.63 9.37 13.89
C THR A 80 17.40 10.08 14.42
N HIS A 81 17.51 10.97 15.41
CA HIS A 81 16.36 11.75 15.89
C HIS A 81 15.72 12.54 14.75
N ARG A 82 16.55 13.23 13.95
CA ARG A 82 16.06 13.98 12.80
C ARG A 82 15.38 13.09 11.77
N LEU A 83 15.96 11.92 11.50
CA LEU A 83 15.39 10.92 10.61
C LEU A 83 14.03 10.43 11.13
N THR A 84 13.91 10.27 12.45
CA THR A 84 12.71 9.75 13.11
C THR A 84 11.59 10.78 13.22
N PHE A 85 11.91 11.99 13.64
CA PHE A 85 10.93 13.02 14.04
C PHE A 85 10.90 14.24 13.09
N TYR A 86 11.66 14.19 11.99
CA TYR A 86 11.79 15.22 10.95
C TYR A 86 12.35 16.59 11.41
N ASP A 87 12.41 16.85 12.71
CA ASP A 87 13.07 17.98 13.35
C ASP A 87 13.80 17.51 14.62
N VAL A 88 14.74 18.30 15.12
CA VAL A 88 15.34 18.10 16.44
C VAL A 88 15.21 19.40 17.24
N PRO A 89 14.30 19.46 18.22
CA PRO A 89 14.13 20.66 19.04
C PRO A 89 15.45 21.08 19.68
N PHE A 90 15.70 22.40 19.75
CA PHE A 90 16.93 22.94 20.34
C PHE A 90 17.14 22.45 21.78
N VAL A 91 16.05 22.29 22.52
CA VAL A 91 16.07 21.78 23.90
C VAL A 91 16.56 20.34 23.92
N SER A 92 16.10 19.49 23.00
CA SER A 92 16.54 18.09 22.84
C SER A 92 18.03 18.00 22.48
N MET A 93 18.51 18.85 21.56
CA MET A 93 19.94 18.96 21.24
C MET A 93 20.82 19.29 22.44
N LEU A 94 20.36 20.22 23.28
CA LEU A 94 21.05 20.59 24.51
C LEU A 94 21.10 19.40 25.47
N THR A 95 20.00 18.65 25.60
CA THR A 95 19.93 17.45 26.45
C THR A 95 20.86 16.35 25.95
N TYR A 96 20.86 16.05 24.64
CA TYR A 96 21.77 15.05 24.05
C TYR A 96 23.23 15.44 24.21
N THR A 97 23.56 16.73 24.00
CA THR A 97 24.91 17.25 24.23
C THR A 97 25.30 17.08 25.69
N ALA A 98 24.44 17.49 26.63
CA ALA A 98 24.70 17.39 28.06
C ALA A 98 24.87 15.93 28.52
N GLY A 99 24.02 15.02 28.03
CA GLY A 99 24.12 13.58 28.30
C GLY A 99 25.40 12.96 27.75
N CYS A 100 25.76 13.24 26.49
CA CYS A 100 27.01 12.77 25.90
C CYS A 100 28.24 13.30 26.65
N LEU A 101 28.23 14.57 27.06
CA LEU A 101 29.31 15.15 27.86
C LEU A 101 29.41 14.52 29.26
N ALA A 102 28.27 14.16 29.88
CA ALA A 102 28.27 13.42 31.14
C ALA A 102 28.87 12.01 30.98
N VAL A 103 28.52 11.30 29.91
CA VAL A 103 29.09 9.99 29.58
C VAL A 103 30.59 10.08 29.30
N LEU A 104 31.04 11.08 28.53
CA LEU A 104 32.46 11.35 28.30
C LEU A 104 33.21 11.63 29.61
N SER A 105 32.61 12.44 30.48
CA SER A 105 33.17 12.79 31.79
C SER A 105 33.26 11.58 32.72
N GLY A 106 32.24 10.71 32.73
CA GLY A 106 32.25 9.45 33.47
C GLY A 106 33.39 8.53 33.03
N GLY A 107 33.59 8.37 31.72
CA GLY A 107 34.71 7.60 31.18
C GLY A 107 36.08 8.20 31.55
N PHE A 108 36.20 9.53 31.52
CA PHE A 108 37.39 10.24 32.00
C PHE A 108 37.65 9.97 33.49
N LEU A 109 36.64 10.06 34.36
CA LEU A 109 36.78 9.77 35.79
C LEU A 109 37.20 8.32 36.04
N LEU A 110 36.57 7.34 35.37
CA LEU A 110 36.88 5.91 35.47
C LEU A 110 38.32 5.57 35.06
N SER A 111 38.84 6.26 34.04
CA SER A 111 40.22 6.08 33.59
C SER A 111 41.26 6.62 34.60
N ASN A 112 40.86 7.63 35.40
CA ASN A 112 41.66 8.28 36.44
C ASN A 112 41.57 7.60 37.82
N MET A 113 40.63 6.67 38.00
CA MET A 113 40.51 5.90 39.24
C MET A 113 41.75 5.04 39.50
N LYS A 114 42.19 5.00 40.77
CA LYS A 114 43.27 4.12 41.21
C LYS A 114 42.93 2.66 40.90
N ARG A 115 43.96 1.83 40.69
CA ARG A 115 43.78 0.38 40.50
C ARG A 115 43.12 -0.21 41.75
N ALA A 116 41.90 -0.69 41.57
CA ALA A 116 41.08 -1.34 42.59
C ALA A 116 40.30 -2.49 41.94
N PRO A 117 39.95 -3.55 42.67
CA PRO A 117 39.26 -4.73 42.10
C PRO A 117 37.95 -4.37 41.39
N TRP A 118 37.15 -3.48 41.99
CA TRP A 118 35.86 -3.03 41.42
C TRP A 118 35.99 -2.18 40.16
N ARG A 119 37.19 -1.73 39.79
CA ARG A 119 37.38 -0.90 38.60
C ARG A 119 37.11 -1.65 37.30
N HIS A 120 37.44 -2.94 37.23
CA HIS A 120 37.12 -3.76 36.06
C HIS A 120 35.61 -3.93 35.90
N PHE A 121 34.91 -4.11 37.02
CA PHE A 121 33.45 -4.12 37.06
C PHE A 121 32.88 -2.79 36.55
N LEU A 122 33.33 -1.64 37.07
CA LEU A 122 32.85 -0.31 36.64
C LEU A 122 33.15 0.00 35.17
N LYS A 123 34.30 -0.43 34.63
CA LYS A 123 34.60 -0.30 33.19
C LYS A 123 33.68 -1.16 32.34
N THR A 124 33.37 -2.36 32.81
CA THR A 124 32.43 -3.26 32.12
C THR A 124 31.04 -2.65 32.14
N ALA A 125 30.56 -2.20 33.30
CA ALA A 125 29.27 -1.51 33.43
C ALA A 125 29.17 -0.27 32.53
N TYR A 126 30.20 0.58 32.50
CA TYR A 126 30.24 1.74 31.60
C TYR A 126 30.21 1.35 30.12
N SER A 127 30.92 0.28 29.74
CA SER A 127 30.93 -0.21 28.36
C SER A 127 29.56 -0.79 27.96
N VAL A 128 28.87 -1.45 28.90
CA VAL A 128 27.49 -1.92 28.72
C VAL A 128 26.54 -0.74 28.53
N VAL A 129 26.62 0.30 29.36
CA VAL A 129 25.82 1.54 29.19
C VAL A 129 26.07 2.16 27.80
N LEU A 130 27.33 2.20 27.35
CA LEU A 130 27.63 2.69 26.00
C LEU A 130 27.02 1.83 24.89
N ILE A 131 27.03 0.51 25.02
CA ILE A 131 26.33 -0.36 24.06
C ILE A 131 24.85 0.03 23.99
N PHE A 132 24.17 0.16 25.13
CA PHE A 132 22.76 0.55 25.15
C PHE A 132 22.52 1.92 24.51
N LEU A 133 23.41 2.90 24.77
CA LEU A 133 23.31 4.21 24.16
C LEU A 133 23.49 4.17 22.64
N PHE A 134 24.35 3.30 22.10
CA PHE A 134 24.49 3.12 20.66
C PHE A 134 23.36 2.27 20.05
N ALA A 135 22.89 1.25 20.78
CA ALA A 135 21.89 0.31 20.28
C ALA A 135 20.58 1.01 19.91
N VAL A 136 20.10 1.96 20.73
CA VAL A 136 18.84 2.66 20.47
C VAL A 136 18.84 3.39 19.12
N PRO A 137 19.78 4.33 18.83
CA PRO A 137 19.86 4.94 17.50
C PRO A 137 20.04 3.96 16.35
N PHE A 138 20.75 2.84 16.55
CA PHE A 138 20.91 1.82 15.51
C PHE A 138 19.63 1.01 15.26
N ILE A 139 18.78 0.79 16.26
CA ILE A 139 17.46 0.16 16.08
C ILE A 139 16.58 1.06 15.21
N TYR A 140 16.48 2.35 15.54
CA TYR A 140 15.70 3.31 14.75
C TYR A 140 16.26 3.47 13.33
N LEU A 141 17.59 3.58 13.17
CA LEU A 141 18.22 3.69 11.86
C LEU A 141 18.05 2.40 11.04
N GLY A 142 18.17 1.23 11.68
CA GLY A 142 17.92 -0.06 11.06
C GLY A 142 16.49 -0.14 10.54
N HIS A 143 15.51 0.19 11.38
CA HIS A 143 14.11 0.24 10.97
C HIS A 143 13.90 1.18 9.77
N TYR A 144 14.44 2.40 9.83
CA TYR A 144 14.32 3.34 8.72
C TYR A 144 14.94 2.82 7.42
N LEU A 145 16.13 2.21 7.49
CA LEU A 145 16.80 1.65 6.30
C LEU A 145 16.05 0.48 5.67
N LEU A 146 15.22 -0.23 6.44
CA LEU A 146 14.48 -1.40 6.00
C LEU A 146 13.08 -1.05 5.49
N PHE A 147 12.41 -0.13 6.18
CA PHE A 147 11.00 0.19 5.94
C PHE A 147 10.79 1.56 5.30
N ASP A 148 11.86 2.32 5.06
CA ASP A 148 11.87 3.72 4.61
C ASP A 148 10.99 4.62 5.51
N SER A 149 10.90 4.27 6.79
CA SER A 149 9.96 4.91 7.71
C SER A 149 10.44 4.87 9.16
N PRO A 150 10.17 5.91 9.97
CA PRO A 150 10.51 5.93 11.38
C PRO A 150 9.70 4.91 12.19
N LEU A 151 10.28 4.42 13.29
CA LEU A 151 9.59 3.54 14.23
C LEU A 151 8.48 4.35 14.96
N ASN A 152 7.22 4.03 14.68
CA ASN A 152 6.05 4.78 15.15
C ASN A 152 5.27 4.03 16.26
N SER A 153 4.16 4.62 16.73
CA SER A 153 3.30 4.02 17.77
C SER A 153 2.82 2.63 17.42
N ASP A 154 2.49 2.38 16.16
CA ASP A 154 1.85 1.15 15.72
C ASP A 154 2.86 0.01 15.70
N ALA A 155 4.09 0.28 15.24
CA ALA A 155 5.21 -0.65 15.34
C ALA A 155 5.59 -0.95 16.81
N TYR A 156 5.49 0.03 17.71
CA TYR A 156 5.70 -0.19 19.14
C TYR A 156 4.57 -0.99 19.79
N LEU A 157 3.32 -0.71 19.44
CA LEU A 157 2.16 -1.46 19.92
C LEU A 157 2.27 -2.90 19.45
N ALA A 158 2.58 -3.15 18.17
CA ALA A 158 2.90 -4.49 17.69
C ALA A 158 4.01 -5.11 18.56
N LEU A 159 5.17 -4.48 18.74
CA LEU A 159 6.24 -5.04 19.57
C LEU A 159 5.88 -5.31 21.05
N LEU A 160 4.91 -4.58 21.62
CA LEU A 160 4.47 -4.73 23.01
C LEU A 160 3.33 -5.74 23.16
N ASP A 161 2.49 -5.88 22.14
CA ASP A 161 1.37 -6.83 22.07
C ASP A 161 1.86 -8.22 21.66
N THR A 162 2.94 -8.28 20.87
CA THR A 162 3.59 -9.51 20.41
C THR A 162 4.47 -10.15 21.47
N ASN A 163 4.55 -11.48 21.45
CA ASN A 163 5.53 -12.20 22.26
C ASN A 163 6.94 -12.11 21.64
N VAL A 164 7.98 -12.54 22.38
CA VAL A 164 9.39 -12.46 21.93
C VAL A 164 9.61 -13.17 20.59
N ASN A 165 8.85 -14.22 20.27
CA ASN A 165 8.99 -14.98 19.04
C ASN A 165 8.33 -14.28 17.85
N GLU A 166 7.20 -13.61 18.04
CA GLU A 166 6.53 -12.87 16.96
C GLU A 166 7.27 -11.56 16.64
N ALA A 167 7.82 -10.88 17.65
CA ALA A 167 8.78 -9.80 17.42
C ALA A 167 10.03 -10.31 16.67
N PHE A 168 10.48 -11.53 16.96
CA PHE A 168 11.59 -12.18 16.24
C PHE A 168 11.20 -12.56 14.81
N GLU A 169 9.98 -13.05 14.58
CA GLU A 169 9.45 -13.38 13.26
C GLU A 169 9.30 -12.13 12.39
N TYR A 170 8.68 -11.06 12.90
CA TYR A 170 8.63 -9.74 12.25
C TYR A 170 10.05 -9.28 11.88
N ILE A 171 11.00 -9.37 12.81
CA ILE A 171 12.40 -9.04 12.54
C ILE A 171 12.98 -9.96 11.45
N THR A 172 12.75 -11.27 11.46
CA THR A 172 13.33 -12.17 10.44
C THR A 172 12.65 -12.10 9.07
N GLN A 173 11.36 -11.72 9.02
CA GLN A 173 10.59 -11.54 7.79
C GLN A 173 11.13 -10.36 6.99
N PHE A 174 11.49 -9.27 7.67
CA PHE A 174 11.94 -8.05 7.03
C PHE A 174 13.47 -7.83 7.11
N ILE A 175 14.16 -8.43 8.08
CA ILE A 175 15.60 -8.27 8.33
C ILE A 175 16.35 -9.57 8.07
N GLY A 176 17.08 -9.61 6.95
CA GLY A 176 17.96 -10.74 6.65
C GLY A 176 19.02 -10.97 7.73
N PHE A 177 19.32 -12.24 8.02
CA PHE A 177 20.30 -12.67 9.05
C PHE A 177 21.66 -11.94 8.94
N GLY A 178 22.11 -11.64 7.71
CA GLY A 178 23.35 -10.90 7.45
C GLY A 178 23.36 -9.49 8.05
N VAL A 179 22.22 -8.78 8.03
CA VAL A 179 22.08 -7.43 8.61
C VAL A 179 22.17 -7.52 10.13
N LEU A 180 21.43 -8.45 10.76
CA LEU A 180 21.48 -8.67 12.21
C LEU A 180 22.89 -9.01 12.70
N LEU A 181 23.60 -9.90 11.99
CA LEU A 181 24.98 -10.26 12.30
C LEU A 181 25.93 -9.07 12.17
N SER A 182 25.78 -8.25 11.12
CA SER A 182 26.59 -7.04 10.95
C SER A 182 26.39 -6.03 12.08
N GLY A 183 25.13 -5.81 12.50
CA GLY A 183 24.79 -4.94 13.62
C GLY A 183 25.41 -5.43 14.94
N PHE A 184 25.32 -6.73 15.21
CA PHE A 184 25.95 -7.34 16.37
C PHE A 184 27.47 -7.17 16.37
N ILE A 185 28.13 -7.39 15.22
CA ILE A 185 29.59 -7.20 15.08
C ILE A 185 29.97 -5.74 15.35
N VAL A 186 29.20 -4.77 14.84
CA VAL A 186 29.45 -3.33 15.09
C VAL A 186 29.34 -3.01 16.58
N LEU A 187 28.28 -3.47 17.26
CA LEU A 187 28.11 -3.27 18.71
C LEU A 187 29.23 -3.95 19.52
N LEU A 188 29.67 -5.14 19.10
CA LEU A 188 30.78 -5.86 19.72
C LEU A 188 32.12 -5.12 19.53
N MET A 189 32.38 -4.56 18.36
CA MET A 189 33.56 -3.73 18.11
C MET A 189 33.56 -2.45 18.96
N ILE A 190 32.39 -1.82 19.14
CA ILE A 190 32.22 -0.67 20.04
C ILE A 190 32.54 -1.08 21.49
N PHE A 191 32.00 -2.21 21.94
CA PHE A 191 32.22 -2.76 23.29
C PHE A 191 33.70 -3.04 23.57
N ILE A 192 34.34 -3.83 22.71
CA ILE A 192 35.76 -4.19 22.81
C ILE A 192 36.60 -2.91 22.76
N GLY A 193 36.31 -2.02 21.80
CA GLY A 193 36.99 -0.74 21.66
C GLY A 193 36.89 0.11 22.92
N CYS A 194 35.75 0.11 23.63
CA CYS A 194 35.56 0.88 24.86
C CYS A 194 36.43 0.36 26.01
N LEU A 195 36.49 -0.96 26.21
CA LEU A 195 37.36 -1.60 27.19
C LEU A 195 38.84 -1.22 27.00
N TYR A 196 39.32 -1.17 25.74
CA TYR A 196 40.68 -0.76 25.41
C TYR A 196 40.94 0.74 25.56
N THR A 197 39.94 1.60 25.31
CA THR A 197 40.12 3.06 25.44
C THR A 197 40.19 3.55 26.89
N LEU A 198 39.65 2.80 27.86
CA LEU A 198 39.65 3.16 29.28
C LEU A 198 40.96 2.76 30.00
N THR A 199 42.11 2.84 29.33
CA THR A 199 43.44 2.54 29.92
C THR A 199 43.88 3.62 30.94
N ASP A 200 44.76 3.25 31.87
CA ASP A 200 45.25 4.14 32.96
C ASP A 200 45.83 5.45 32.40
N ARG A 201 45.20 6.58 32.72
CA ARG A 201 45.76 7.92 32.44
C ARG A 201 45.55 8.82 33.66
N ARG A 202 46.55 9.64 33.98
CA ARG A 202 46.49 10.59 35.10
C ARG A 202 46.27 12.00 34.55
N GLY A 203 45.09 12.53 34.78
CA GLY A 203 44.72 13.92 34.59
C GLY A 203 45.06 14.78 35.81
N HIS A 204 45.02 16.10 35.62
CA HIS A 204 45.23 17.07 36.68
C HIS A 204 43.99 17.20 37.58
N LYS A 205 44.18 17.61 38.85
CA LYS A 205 43.08 17.73 39.83
C LYS A 205 41.92 18.61 39.34
N TRP A 206 42.21 19.71 38.65
CA TRP A 206 41.17 20.60 38.12
C TRP A 206 40.35 19.94 37.00
N GLN A 207 40.95 19.05 36.19
CA GLN A 207 40.23 18.31 35.14
C GLN A 207 39.26 17.31 35.74
N ILE A 208 39.63 16.69 36.86
CA ILE A 208 38.76 15.78 37.63
C ILE A 208 37.58 16.57 38.20
N MET A 209 37.81 17.72 38.82
CA MET A 209 36.74 18.57 39.34
C MET A 209 35.78 19.04 38.25
N LEU A 210 36.32 19.48 37.10
CA LEU A 210 35.53 19.91 35.96
C LEU A 210 34.71 18.74 35.36
N ALA A 211 35.31 17.57 35.20
CA ALA A 211 34.60 16.38 34.72
C ALA A 211 33.48 15.95 35.68
N THR A 212 33.70 16.01 37.00
CA THR A 212 32.64 15.75 37.98
C THR A 212 31.49 16.75 37.88
N LEU A 213 31.80 18.04 37.69
CA LEU A 213 30.78 19.08 37.52
C LEU A 213 29.98 18.86 36.22
N ILE A 214 30.65 18.60 35.09
CA ILE A 214 29.99 18.32 33.80
C ILE A 214 29.13 17.06 33.90
N MET A 215 29.63 16.00 34.54
CA MET A 215 28.87 14.78 34.77
C MET A 215 27.62 15.06 35.61
N LEU A 216 27.73 15.83 36.70
CA LEU A 216 26.60 16.18 37.56
C LEU A 216 25.56 17.03 36.81
N VAL A 217 25.98 18.14 36.18
CA VAL A 217 25.09 19.04 35.44
C VAL A 217 24.42 18.32 34.28
N GLY A 218 25.19 17.52 33.53
CA GLY A 218 24.64 16.76 32.40
C GLY A 218 23.64 15.69 32.85
N THR A 219 23.92 15.00 33.96
CA THR A 219 22.98 14.02 34.54
C THR A 219 21.70 14.71 35.03
N ILE A 220 21.81 15.82 35.76
CA ILE A 220 20.64 16.61 36.21
C ILE A 220 19.81 17.04 35.01
N ARG A 221 20.45 17.55 33.95
CA ARG A 221 19.73 18.02 32.75
C ARG A 221 18.97 16.92 32.01
N VAL A 222 19.50 15.69 32.00
CA VAL A 222 18.82 14.51 31.43
C VAL A 222 17.66 14.06 32.31
N VAL A 223 17.85 14.06 33.64
CA VAL A 223 16.82 13.62 34.61
C VAL A 223 15.68 14.63 34.77
N ASP A 224 15.96 15.93 34.70
CA ASP A 224 14.96 17.01 34.85
C ASP A 224 14.07 17.18 33.61
N GLN A 225 14.54 16.72 32.44
CA GLN A 225 13.87 16.91 31.16
C GLN A 225 13.83 15.60 30.35
N PRO A 226 13.25 14.53 30.89
CA PRO A 226 13.19 13.23 30.23
C PRO A 226 12.40 13.28 28.90
N ASP A 227 11.42 14.17 28.80
CA ASP A 227 10.60 14.36 27.59
C ASP A 227 11.36 14.99 26.42
N THR A 228 12.64 15.34 26.61
CA THR A 228 13.48 15.96 25.58
C THR A 228 14.53 15.00 25.00
N ILE A 229 14.53 13.75 25.47
CA ILE A 229 15.35 12.66 24.92
C ILE A 229 14.48 11.66 24.16
N ASP A 230 13.60 12.16 23.28
CA ASP A 230 12.56 11.41 22.53
C ASP A 230 13.01 10.05 21.99
N LEU A 231 14.23 9.95 21.47
CA LEU A 231 14.77 8.70 20.95
C LEU A 231 14.90 7.59 22.03
N TYR A 232 15.29 7.99 23.26
CA TYR A 232 15.46 7.09 24.41
C TYR A 232 14.21 7.05 25.31
N ALA A 233 13.43 8.12 25.35
CA ALA A 233 12.15 8.20 26.05
C ALA A 233 11.01 7.52 25.28
N GLY A 234 11.15 7.35 23.95
CA GLY A 234 10.12 6.80 23.08
C GLY A 234 9.53 5.51 23.64
N PHE A 235 10.37 4.54 24.02
CA PHE A 235 9.89 3.29 24.64
C PHE A 235 8.98 3.53 25.85
N TRP A 236 9.28 4.51 26.71
CA TRP A 236 8.45 4.82 27.87
C TRP A 236 7.16 5.55 27.50
N VAL A 237 7.21 6.47 26.55
CA VAL A 237 6.02 7.16 26.01
C VAL A 237 5.07 6.13 25.38
N TYR A 238 5.59 5.24 24.53
CA TYR A 238 4.80 4.19 23.90
C TYR A 238 4.32 3.13 24.89
N LYS A 239 5.13 2.78 25.90
CA LYS A 239 4.68 1.93 27.01
C LYS A 239 3.53 2.57 27.78
N GLN A 240 3.54 3.88 27.99
CA GLN A 240 2.43 4.59 28.64
C GLN A 240 1.19 4.60 27.75
N GLN A 241 1.34 4.77 26.44
CA GLN A 241 0.23 4.64 25.48
C GLN A 241 -0.38 3.23 25.53
N TYR A 242 0.44 2.18 25.49
CA TYR A 242 -0.01 0.80 25.67
C TYR A 242 -0.71 0.58 27.01
N ALA A 243 -0.20 1.15 28.11
CA ALA A 243 -0.86 1.09 29.41
C ALA A 243 -2.24 1.77 29.40
N ASN A 244 -2.41 2.87 28.68
CA ASN A 244 -3.70 3.53 28.50
C ASN A 244 -4.66 2.68 27.63
N GLU A 245 -4.17 2.02 26.58
CA GLU A 245 -4.98 1.06 25.81
C GLU A 245 -5.45 -0.12 26.68
N LEU A 246 -4.55 -0.64 27.53
CA LEU A 246 -4.89 -1.69 28.50
C LEU A 246 -5.94 -1.23 29.53
N GLU A 247 -5.97 0.06 29.88
CA GLU A 247 -6.99 0.62 30.76
C GLU A 247 -8.36 0.65 30.08
N LYS A 248 -8.47 1.15 28.84
CA LYS A 248 -9.71 1.12 28.05
C LYS A 248 -10.24 -0.31 27.89
N PHE A 249 -9.32 -1.25 27.70
CA PHE A 249 -9.63 -2.66 27.63
C PHE A 249 -10.21 -3.22 28.93
N ARG A 250 -9.63 -2.86 30.09
CA ARG A 250 -10.20 -3.20 31.40
C ARG A 250 -11.58 -2.59 31.61
N GLU A 251 -11.81 -1.37 31.12
CA GLU A 251 -13.14 -0.76 31.14
C GLU A 251 -14.15 -1.60 30.33
N MET A 252 -13.79 -2.04 29.12
CA MET A 252 -14.64 -2.89 28.28
C MET A 252 -14.94 -4.25 28.96
N GLN A 253 -13.95 -4.90 29.59
CA GLN A 253 -14.17 -6.14 30.34
C GLN A 253 -15.11 -5.93 31.54
N LYS A 254 -14.91 -4.82 32.26
CA LYS A 254 -15.71 -4.50 33.45
C LYS A 254 -17.15 -4.21 33.06
N ASP A 255 -17.37 -3.46 31.98
CA ASP A 255 -18.70 -3.20 31.45
C ASP A 255 -19.38 -4.52 31.04
N ALA A 256 -18.71 -5.37 30.26
CA ALA A 256 -19.23 -6.67 29.84
C ALA A 256 -19.58 -7.62 31.00
N SER A 257 -18.80 -7.61 32.08
CA SER A 257 -18.98 -8.52 33.22
C SER A 257 -19.91 -8.01 34.32
N GLU A 258 -19.95 -6.69 34.57
CA GLU A 258 -20.74 -6.09 35.66
C GLU A 258 -22.05 -5.44 35.18
N HIS A 259 -22.11 -5.01 33.92
CA HIS A 259 -23.22 -4.24 33.36
C HIS A 259 -23.60 -4.76 31.97
N LYS A 260 -24.45 -5.80 31.91
CA LYS A 260 -25.06 -6.19 30.64
C LYS A 260 -26.02 -5.09 30.20
N LYS A 261 -25.51 -4.08 29.47
CA LYS A 261 -26.29 -2.95 28.98
C LYS A 261 -27.46 -3.49 28.18
N THR A 262 -28.68 -3.17 28.61
CA THR A 262 -29.88 -3.56 27.88
C THR A 262 -30.11 -2.56 26.77
N TYR A 263 -29.88 -2.98 25.52
CA TYR A 263 -30.19 -2.19 24.35
C TYR A 263 -31.63 -2.45 23.91
N GLN A 264 -32.31 -1.40 23.41
CA GLN A 264 -33.61 -1.56 22.78
C GLN A 264 -33.41 -1.91 21.31
N ALA A 265 -33.63 -3.18 20.99
CA ALA A 265 -33.52 -3.73 19.65
C ALA A 265 -34.66 -4.75 19.45
N THR A 266 -35.26 -4.75 18.26
CA THR A 266 -36.29 -5.71 17.86
C THR A 266 -36.08 -6.08 16.40
N THR A 267 -36.45 -7.28 15.98
CA THR A 267 -36.44 -7.71 14.57
C THR A 267 -37.76 -8.38 14.20
N GLY A 268 -38.09 -8.33 12.91
CA GLY A 268 -39.20 -9.10 12.30
C GLY A 268 -38.78 -10.46 11.75
N ALA A 269 -37.47 -10.78 11.77
CA ALA A 269 -36.89 -11.99 11.20
C ALA A 269 -37.47 -13.27 11.82
N GLN A 270 -37.61 -14.32 11.01
CA GLN A 270 -38.10 -15.63 11.44
C GLN A 270 -37.32 -16.78 10.81
N GLY A 271 -36.48 -17.43 11.62
CA GLY A 271 -35.64 -18.55 11.18
C GLY A 271 -34.53 -18.14 10.21
N GLU A 272 -34.09 -16.89 10.26
CA GLU A 272 -33.07 -16.37 9.35
C GLU A 272 -31.66 -16.67 9.86
N THR A 273 -30.72 -16.95 8.95
CA THR A 273 -29.31 -17.22 9.31
C THR A 273 -28.38 -16.26 8.61
N HIS A 274 -27.65 -15.45 9.38
CA HIS A 274 -26.68 -14.49 8.84
C HIS A 274 -25.28 -14.88 9.30
N ILE A 275 -24.37 -15.06 8.35
CA ILE A 275 -22.96 -15.35 8.63
C ILE A 275 -22.11 -14.14 8.25
N LEU A 276 -21.35 -13.60 9.21
CA LEU A 276 -20.31 -12.61 8.97
C LEU A 276 -18.94 -13.28 9.03
N ILE A 277 -18.25 -13.37 7.90
CA ILE A 277 -16.86 -13.82 7.85
C ILE A 277 -15.94 -12.60 7.83
N ILE A 278 -15.10 -12.51 8.87
CA ILE A 278 -14.02 -11.54 8.99
C ILE A 278 -12.75 -12.22 8.48
N GLY A 279 -12.30 -11.83 7.29
CA GLY A 279 -11.01 -12.19 6.73
C GLY A 279 -9.87 -11.35 7.31
N GLU A 280 -8.63 -11.75 6.99
CA GLU A 280 -7.40 -11.16 7.53
C GLU A 280 -6.43 -10.85 6.38
N SER A 281 -5.94 -9.60 6.29
CA SER A 281 -4.91 -9.14 5.35
C SER A 281 -5.16 -9.40 3.85
N LEU A 282 -6.40 -9.71 3.41
CA LEU A 282 -6.69 -9.99 2.01
C LEU A 282 -6.82 -8.70 1.19
N ASN A 283 -5.97 -8.56 0.18
CA ASN A 283 -6.00 -7.52 -0.83
C ASN A 283 -6.84 -7.98 -2.02
N LYS A 284 -7.92 -7.26 -2.32
CA LYS A 284 -8.82 -7.61 -3.44
C LYS A 284 -8.11 -7.65 -4.79
N TYR A 285 -7.02 -6.90 -4.98
CA TYR A 285 -6.26 -6.90 -6.23
C TYR A 285 -5.42 -8.18 -6.45
N HIS A 286 -5.53 -9.17 -5.56
CA HIS A 286 -5.00 -10.53 -5.74
C HIS A 286 -6.11 -11.58 -5.91
N MET A 287 -7.37 -11.15 -6.08
CA MET A 287 -8.52 -12.04 -6.29
C MET A 287 -8.95 -12.01 -7.75
N GLY A 288 -9.04 -13.18 -8.39
CA GLY A 288 -9.57 -13.30 -9.76
C GLY A 288 -10.95 -12.66 -9.91
N LEU A 289 -11.77 -12.72 -8.86
CA LEU A 289 -13.10 -12.11 -8.75
C LEU A 289 -13.09 -10.59 -8.94
N TYR A 290 -11.99 -9.93 -8.59
CA TYR A 290 -11.78 -8.49 -8.81
C TYR A 290 -10.93 -8.21 -10.06
N GLY A 291 -10.74 -9.22 -10.92
CA GLY A 291 -9.98 -9.13 -12.15
C GLY A 291 -8.50 -9.42 -12.03
N TYR A 292 -8.00 -10.04 -10.95
CA TYR A 292 -6.58 -10.46 -10.91
C TYR A 292 -6.29 -11.52 -11.99
N PRO A 293 -5.19 -11.44 -12.77
CA PRO A 293 -4.95 -12.33 -13.91
C PRO A 293 -4.60 -13.77 -13.53
N ARG A 294 -4.30 -14.08 -12.26
CA ARG A 294 -4.18 -15.46 -11.80
C ARG A 294 -5.53 -15.93 -11.27
N ASP A 295 -5.85 -17.18 -11.55
CA ASP A 295 -7.08 -17.84 -11.09
C ASP A 295 -7.02 -18.20 -9.59
N THR A 296 -7.06 -17.17 -8.75
CA THR A 296 -6.97 -17.28 -7.29
C THR A 296 -8.33 -17.46 -6.61
N THR A 297 -9.44 -17.23 -7.32
CA THR A 297 -10.80 -17.34 -6.76
C THR A 297 -11.80 -18.05 -7.68
N PRO A 298 -11.46 -19.22 -8.26
CA PRO A 298 -12.32 -19.87 -9.24
C PRO A 298 -13.70 -20.23 -8.68
N ARG A 299 -13.79 -20.59 -7.40
CA ARG A 299 -15.07 -21.04 -6.81
C ARG A 299 -16.00 -19.89 -6.54
N LEU A 300 -15.47 -18.76 -6.07
CA LEU A 300 -16.28 -17.56 -5.90
C LEU A 300 -16.74 -17.00 -7.25
N ASN A 301 -15.93 -17.10 -8.31
CA ASN A 301 -16.34 -16.74 -9.67
C ASN A 301 -17.53 -17.61 -10.14
N GLU A 302 -17.46 -18.94 -9.94
CA GLU A 302 -18.58 -19.84 -10.26
C GLU A 302 -19.87 -19.49 -9.48
N ILE A 303 -19.74 -19.03 -8.24
CA ILE A 303 -20.89 -18.59 -7.43
C ILE A 303 -21.41 -17.22 -7.92
N GLU A 304 -20.53 -16.29 -8.32
CA GLU A 304 -20.92 -15.01 -8.94
C GLU A 304 -21.78 -15.21 -10.19
N ASP A 305 -21.40 -16.16 -11.05
CA ASP A 305 -22.14 -16.50 -12.27
C ASP A 305 -23.60 -16.92 -12.02
N THR A 306 -23.93 -17.39 -10.81
CA THR A 306 -25.31 -17.71 -10.42
C THR A 306 -26.19 -16.47 -10.20
N GLY A 307 -25.57 -15.30 -9.97
CA GLY A 307 -26.24 -14.04 -9.65
C GLY A 307 -26.54 -13.82 -8.16
N ASN A 308 -26.16 -14.77 -7.29
CA ASN A 308 -26.44 -14.72 -5.85
C ASN A 308 -25.29 -14.15 -5.01
N LEU A 309 -24.10 -13.97 -5.59
CA LEU A 309 -22.97 -13.27 -4.96
C LEU A 309 -22.86 -11.85 -5.52
N ILE A 310 -22.88 -10.87 -4.64
CA ILE A 310 -22.71 -9.45 -4.97
C ILE A 310 -21.30 -9.02 -4.55
N VAL A 311 -20.53 -8.52 -5.51
CA VAL A 311 -19.15 -8.06 -5.33
C VAL A 311 -19.12 -6.53 -5.23
N LEU A 312 -18.66 -6.00 -4.10
CA LEU A 312 -18.53 -4.55 -3.90
C LEU A 312 -17.12 -4.11 -4.31
N ASN A 313 -17.01 -3.31 -5.37
CA ASN A 313 -15.73 -2.97 -6.03
C ASN A 313 -14.95 -1.87 -5.31
N LYS A 314 -15.60 -1.00 -4.55
CA LYS A 314 -14.97 0.17 -3.90
C LYS A 314 -14.96 0.12 -2.36
N ALA A 315 -14.89 -1.07 -1.79
CA ALA A 315 -14.65 -1.24 -0.36
C ALA A 315 -13.18 -0.94 0.03
N PHE A 316 -12.99 -0.34 1.21
CA PHE A 316 -11.69 -0.13 1.84
C PHE A 316 -11.76 -0.22 3.38
N SER A 317 -10.61 -0.44 4.03
CA SER A 317 -10.51 -0.48 5.49
C SER A 317 -10.22 0.89 6.10
N SER A 318 -10.77 1.17 7.29
CA SER A 318 -10.55 2.42 8.03
C SER A 318 -9.12 2.54 8.59
N HIS A 319 -8.42 1.42 8.77
CA HIS A 319 -7.02 1.35 9.17
C HIS A 319 -6.30 0.18 8.45
N THR A 320 -4.98 0.12 8.58
CA THR A 320 -4.13 -0.98 8.09
C THR A 320 -3.85 -2.05 9.15
N HIS A 321 -4.52 -2.01 10.31
CA HIS A 321 -4.26 -2.96 11.39
C HIS A 321 -5.59 -3.50 11.96
N THR A 322 -5.60 -4.78 12.29
CA THR A 322 -6.79 -5.54 12.73
C THR A 322 -7.50 -4.88 13.89
N VAL A 323 -6.78 -4.56 14.98
CA VAL A 323 -7.41 -4.03 16.21
C VAL A 323 -8.06 -2.68 15.95
N GLN A 324 -7.35 -1.77 15.30
CA GLN A 324 -7.82 -0.42 14.97
C GLN A 324 -9.04 -0.48 14.04
N THR A 325 -9.05 -1.41 13.08
CA THR A 325 -10.15 -1.55 12.13
C THR A 325 -11.38 -2.20 12.78
N LEU A 326 -11.21 -3.35 13.42
CA LEU A 326 -12.34 -4.13 13.95
C LEU A 326 -12.99 -3.48 15.16
N THR A 327 -12.27 -2.67 15.94
CA THR A 327 -12.88 -1.88 17.02
C THR A 327 -13.87 -0.83 16.48
N LEU A 328 -13.69 -0.34 15.25
CA LEU A 328 -14.64 0.52 14.58
C LEU A 328 -15.71 -0.30 13.84
N ALA A 329 -15.32 -1.30 13.06
CA ALA A 329 -16.25 -2.10 12.25
C ALA A 329 -17.30 -2.86 13.08
N LEU A 330 -16.93 -3.33 14.28
CA LEU A 330 -17.79 -4.17 15.13
C LEU A 330 -18.55 -3.38 16.20
N THR A 331 -18.42 -2.05 16.24
CA THR A 331 -19.12 -1.19 17.21
C THR A 331 -19.81 -0.02 16.50
N SER A 332 -20.67 0.72 17.21
CA SER A 332 -21.27 1.94 16.62
C SER A 332 -20.29 3.12 16.50
N ALA A 333 -19.03 2.97 16.91
CA ALA A 333 -18.03 4.03 16.82
C ALA A 333 -17.44 4.11 15.41
N THR A 334 -17.24 5.33 14.91
CA THR A 334 -16.57 5.61 13.63
C THR A 334 -15.48 6.64 13.87
N GLN A 335 -14.59 6.85 12.90
CA GLN A 335 -13.60 7.93 12.97
C GLN A 335 -14.25 9.32 12.97
N SER A 336 -15.42 9.45 12.33
CA SER A 336 -16.13 10.71 12.19
C SER A 336 -16.98 11.07 13.41
N ASN A 337 -17.51 10.08 14.12
CA ASN A 337 -18.37 10.30 15.27
C ASN A 337 -17.55 10.49 16.56
N SER A 338 -18.15 11.12 17.57
CA SER A 338 -17.48 11.35 18.86
C SER A 338 -17.59 10.16 19.82
N GLN A 339 -18.12 9.02 19.35
CA GLN A 339 -18.30 7.85 20.19
C GLN A 339 -16.96 7.15 20.39
N LYS A 340 -16.83 6.47 21.53
CA LYS A 340 -15.63 5.72 21.86
C LYS A 340 -15.95 4.24 21.76
N TYR A 341 -15.18 3.49 20.96
CA TYR A 341 -15.44 2.07 20.72
C TYR A 341 -15.58 1.27 22.04
N TYR A 342 -14.78 1.58 23.05
CA TYR A 342 -14.75 0.87 24.34
C TYR A 342 -15.95 1.14 25.26
N THR A 343 -16.84 2.06 24.88
CA THR A 343 -18.12 2.30 25.59
C THR A 343 -19.34 2.11 24.68
N SER A 344 -19.11 1.80 23.41
CA SER A 344 -20.15 1.73 22.38
C SER A 344 -20.75 0.32 22.29
N PRO A 345 -22.03 0.20 21.92
CA PRO A 345 -22.64 -1.09 21.60
C PRO A 345 -21.87 -1.82 20.50
N THR A 346 -21.69 -3.12 20.68
CA THR A 346 -21.11 -4.01 19.67
C THR A 346 -22.20 -4.61 18.80
N ILE A 347 -21.83 -5.16 17.64
CA ILE A 347 -22.77 -5.93 16.81
C ILE A 347 -23.37 -7.13 17.55
N MET A 348 -22.59 -7.75 18.45
CA MET A 348 -23.03 -8.91 19.24
C MET A 348 -24.09 -8.50 20.26
N ASP A 349 -23.88 -7.37 20.94
CA ASP A 349 -24.85 -6.83 21.88
C ASP A 349 -26.20 -6.53 21.20
N MET A 350 -26.15 -5.96 19.99
CA MET A 350 -27.36 -5.60 19.24
C MET A 350 -28.10 -6.84 18.70
N ALA A 351 -27.36 -7.84 18.20
CA ALA A 351 -27.93 -9.10 17.75
C ALA A 351 -28.61 -9.86 18.89
N GLU A 352 -27.94 -10.00 20.04
CA GLU A 352 -28.51 -10.66 21.21
C GLU A 352 -29.75 -9.89 21.73
N ALA A 353 -29.66 -8.56 21.83
CA ALA A 353 -30.78 -7.72 22.25
C ALA A 353 -32.00 -7.83 21.32
N ALA A 354 -31.80 -8.09 20.03
CA ALA A 354 -32.86 -8.34 19.06
C ALA A 354 -33.41 -9.77 19.09
N GLY A 355 -32.80 -10.68 19.87
CA GLY A 355 -33.24 -12.06 20.05
C GLY A 355 -32.61 -13.07 19.08
N TYR A 356 -31.47 -12.74 18.47
CA TYR A 356 -30.67 -13.70 17.70
C TYR A 356 -29.89 -14.63 18.63
N GLU A 357 -29.78 -15.91 18.25
CA GLU A 357 -28.79 -16.82 18.82
C GLU A 357 -27.43 -16.51 18.19
N THR A 358 -26.47 -16.14 19.03
CA THR A 358 -25.19 -15.60 18.58
C THR A 358 -24.06 -16.60 18.73
N SER A 359 -23.23 -16.74 17.69
CA SER A 359 -22.08 -17.64 17.70
C SER A 359 -20.83 -16.94 17.17
N TRP A 360 -19.67 -17.20 17.78
CA TRP A 360 -18.37 -16.74 17.32
C TRP A 360 -17.41 -17.91 17.14
N LEU A 361 -16.98 -18.15 15.91
CA LEU A 361 -16.03 -19.20 15.54
C LEU A 361 -14.72 -18.53 15.12
N THR A 362 -13.58 -18.94 15.67
CA THR A 362 -12.31 -18.25 15.42
C THR A 362 -11.13 -19.20 15.26
N ASN A 363 -10.36 -18.98 14.19
CA ASN A 363 -9.03 -19.57 14.01
C ASN A 363 -7.89 -18.55 14.25
N GLN A 364 -8.25 -17.30 14.56
CA GLN A 364 -7.32 -16.30 15.08
C GLN A 364 -6.79 -16.69 16.46
N VAL A 365 -5.54 -16.30 16.77
CA VAL A 365 -4.93 -16.53 18.07
C VAL A 365 -5.62 -15.63 19.10
N MET A 366 -6.46 -16.22 19.94
CA MET A 366 -6.92 -15.57 21.16
C MET A 366 -5.95 -15.94 22.27
N MET A 367 -4.94 -15.08 22.50
CA MET A 367 -4.12 -15.18 23.70
C MET A 367 -5.06 -15.11 24.91
N GLY A 368 -4.98 -16.11 25.79
CA GLY A 368 -5.65 -16.13 27.08
C GLY A 368 -7.18 -15.94 27.11
N SER A 369 -7.75 -16.05 28.31
CA SER A 369 -9.03 -15.44 28.60
C SER A 369 -8.79 -13.95 28.75
N TRP A 370 -9.35 -13.15 27.82
CA TRP A 370 -9.36 -11.69 27.85
C TRP A 370 -8.02 -10.99 27.52
N ASP A 371 -7.49 -11.06 26.29
CA ASP A 371 -6.26 -10.31 25.90
C ASP A 371 -6.40 -9.31 24.71
N SER A 372 -7.56 -9.18 24.04
CA SER A 372 -7.78 -8.12 23.03
C SER A 372 -9.22 -7.59 23.00
N PRO A 373 -9.49 -6.34 22.54
CA PRO A 373 -10.86 -5.83 22.43
C PRO A 373 -11.77 -6.73 21.59
N ILE A 374 -11.23 -7.33 20.51
CA ILE A 374 -11.97 -8.26 19.65
C ILE A 374 -12.32 -9.54 20.41
N SER A 375 -11.43 -10.03 21.27
CA SER A 375 -11.72 -11.17 22.14
C SER A 375 -12.85 -10.89 23.12
N ILE A 376 -12.98 -9.65 23.62
CA ILE A 376 -14.10 -9.27 24.49
C ILE A 376 -15.42 -9.27 23.72
N ILE A 377 -15.43 -8.70 22.51
CA ILE A 377 -16.60 -8.71 21.62
C ILE A 377 -17.03 -10.15 21.33
N ALA A 378 -16.06 -11.02 20.99
CA ALA A 378 -16.32 -12.43 20.71
C ALA A 378 -16.90 -13.19 21.91
N LEU A 379 -16.42 -12.92 23.12
CA LEU A 379 -16.94 -13.49 24.37
C LEU A 379 -18.34 -13.00 24.74
N GLY A 380 -18.85 -11.97 24.07
CA GLY A 380 -20.24 -11.55 24.16
C GLY A 380 -21.22 -12.50 23.45
N ALA A 381 -20.75 -13.42 22.60
CA ALA A 381 -21.59 -14.39 21.92
C ALA A 381 -22.11 -15.49 22.87
N ASP A 382 -23.28 -16.06 22.58
CA ASP A 382 -23.83 -17.19 23.33
C ASP A 382 -22.94 -18.43 23.23
N THR A 383 -22.37 -18.66 22.05
CA THR A 383 -21.44 -19.78 21.78
C THR A 383 -20.14 -19.27 21.19
N VAL A 384 -19.00 -19.65 21.79
CA VAL A 384 -17.66 -19.33 21.27
C VAL A 384 -16.90 -20.63 21.02
N LYS A 385 -16.43 -20.84 19.77
CA LYS A 385 -15.56 -21.95 19.38
C LYS A 385 -14.20 -21.43 18.96
N LYS A 386 -13.15 -21.93 19.60
CA LYS A 386 -11.75 -21.55 19.35
C LYS A 386 -11.00 -22.76 18.81
N TYR A 387 -10.44 -22.63 17.61
CA TYR A 387 -9.69 -23.71 16.97
C TYR A 387 -8.18 -23.55 17.16
N ASN A 388 -7.70 -22.32 17.05
CA ASN A 388 -6.30 -22.04 17.28
C ASN A 388 -5.99 -21.93 18.77
N THR A 389 -5.31 -22.94 19.30
CA THR A 389 -4.88 -23.02 20.70
C THR A 389 -3.42 -22.64 20.90
N ASN A 390 -2.73 -22.06 19.91
CA ASN A 390 -1.33 -21.66 20.08
C ASN A 390 -1.23 -20.50 21.07
N ILE A 391 -0.66 -20.79 22.24
CA ILE A 391 -0.31 -19.82 23.26
C ILE A 391 1.20 -19.61 23.16
N GLY A 392 1.62 -18.48 22.59
CA GLY A 392 2.94 -17.91 22.83
C GLY A 392 4.17 -18.57 22.21
N GLU A 393 4.09 -19.46 21.21
CA GLU A 393 5.32 -20.07 20.66
C GLU A 393 5.53 -20.04 19.13
N HIS A 394 4.50 -19.91 18.26
CA HIS A 394 4.71 -19.85 16.79
C HIS A 394 3.60 -19.09 16.03
N ALA A 395 3.92 -18.32 14.97
CA ALA A 395 2.93 -17.80 13.99
C ALA A 395 2.36 -18.87 13.03
N LYS A 396 2.79 -20.13 13.20
CA LYS A 396 2.17 -21.27 12.53
C LYS A 396 0.87 -21.60 13.27
N THR A 397 -0.24 -21.70 12.55
CA THR A 397 -1.50 -22.19 13.12
C THR A 397 -1.42 -23.70 13.32
N ASN A 398 -2.12 -24.23 14.31
CA ASN A 398 -2.25 -25.68 14.48
C ASN A 398 -3.05 -26.29 13.34
N ASP A 399 -4.06 -25.56 12.90
CA ASP A 399 -4.99 -25.95 11.84
C ASP A 399 -5.14 -24.80 10.84
N PHE A 400 -5.45 -25.14 9.58
CA PHE A 400 -5.83 -24.17 8.57
C PHE A 400 -7.30 -23.76 8.76
N ASP A 401 -7.72 -22.70 8.07
CA ASP A 401 -9.05 -22.10 8.27
C ASP A 401 -10.24 -23.01 7.90
N ASP A 402 -10.04 -24.09 7.15
CA ASP A 402 -11.08 -25.09 6.86
C ASP A 402 -11.58 -25.81 8.13
N VAL A 403 -10.86 -25.73 9.24
CA VAL A 403 -11.28 -26.23 10.55
C VAL A 403 -12.63 -25.63 11.02
N VAL A 404 -12.94 -24.39 10.61
CA VAL A 404 -14.18 -23.72 11.02
C VAL A 404 -15.44 -24.37 10.42
N LEU A 405 -15.30 -25.09 9.29
CA LEU A 405 -16.41 -25.68 8.54
C LEU A 405 -17.22 -26.69 9.37
N GLY A 406 -16.55 -27.49 10.21
CA GLY A 406 -17.23 -28.42 11.11
C GLY A 406 -18.01 -27.69 12.21
N GLY A 407 -17.47 -26.58 12.70
CA GLY A 407 -18.13 -25.75 13.70
C GLY A 407 -19.39 -25.09 13.20
N ILE A 408 -19.37 -24.60 11.96
CA ILE A 408 -20.50 -23.96 11.29
C ILE A 408 -21.62 -24.98 11.12
N ASP A 409 -21.32 -26.17 10.58
CA ASP A 409 -22.28 -27.27 10.44
C ASP A 409 -22.96 -27.64 11.78
N GLU A 410 -22.20 -27.71 12.87
CA GLU A 410 -22.75 -27.94 14.21
C GLU A 410 -23.73 -26.83 14.68
N VAL A 411 -23.41 -25.55 14.43
CA VAL A 411 -24.27 -24.41 14.81
C VAL A 411 -25.52 -24.35 13.92
N LEU A 412 -25.38 -24.63 12.63
CA LEU A 412 -26.52 -24.71 11.70
C LEU A 412 -27.49 -25.84 12.07
N LYS A 413 -27.04 -26.88 12.77
CA LYS A 413 -27.88 -28.02 13.22
C LYS A 413 -28.50 -27.84 14.61
N SER A 414 -27.96 -27.00 15.49
CA SER A 414 -28.37 -26.93 16.91
C SER A 414 -29.79 -26.40 17.12
N ALA A 415 -30.25 -25.45 16.30
CA ALA A 415 -31.53 -24.75 16.50
C ALA A 415 -32.17 -24.24 15.18
N PRO A 416 -32.66 -25.12 14.29
CA PRO A 416 -33.00 -24.81 12.89
C PRO A 416 -34.08 -23.73 12.69
N ASN A 417 -34.87 -23.41 13.73
CA ASN A 417 -35.97 -22.45 13.65
C ASN A 417 -35.65 -21.09 14.31
N ASN A 418 -34.47 -20.93 14.91
CA ASN A 418 -34.05 -19.68 15.55
C ASN A 418 -33.45 -18.73 14.52
N ASN A 419 -33.57 -17.43 14.78
CA ASN A 419 -32.75 -16.43 14.10
C ASN A 419 -31.31 -16.58 14.60
N ARG A 420 -30.34 -16.65 13.68
CA ARG A 420 -28.93 -16.88 14.01
C ARG A 420 -28.03 -15.82 13.43
N PHE A 421 -27.11 -15.35 14.26
CA PHE A 421 -26.01 -14.52 13.82
C PHE A 421 -24.68 -15.19 14.16
N ILE A 422 -23.94 -15.56 13.13
CA ILE A 422 -22.69 -16.33 13.26
C ILE A 422 -21.55 -15.47 12.75
N VAL A 423 -20.59 -15.16 13.61
CA VAL A 423 -19.33 -14.52 13.21
C VAL A 423 -18.24 -15.58 13.08
N VAL A 424 -17.53 -15.57 11.95
CA VAL A 424 -16.39 -16.45 11.67
C VAL A 424 -15.15 -15.57 11.47
N HIS A 425 -14.13 -15.72 12.30
CA HIS A 425 -12.90 -14.93 12.25
C HIS A 425 -11.72 -15.80 11.81
N LEU A 426 -11.25 -15.56 10.60
CA LEU A 426 -10.25 -16.38 9.90
C LEU A 426 -8.83 -15.89 10.19
N MET A 427 -7.85 -16.79 10.11
CA MET A 427 -6.43 -16.39 10.02
C MET A 427 -6.09 -15.83 8.64
N GLY A 428 -6.88 -16.18 7.62
CA GLY A 428 -6.86 -15.60 6.29
C GLY A 428 -5.48 -15.57 5.66
N ASN A 429 -5.09 -14.38 5.21
CA ASN A 429 -3.86 -14.13 4.48
C ASN A 429 -2.79 -13.47 5.36
N HIS A 430 -2.81 -13.73 6.68
CA HIS A 430 -1.86 -13.19 7.65
C HIS A 430 -0.39 -13.54 7.33
N GLY A 431 0.53 -12.68 7.79
CA GLY A 431 1.97 -12.72 7.50
C GLY A 431 2.65 -14.10 7.64
N ASP A 432 3.67 -14.34 6.80
CA ASP A 432 4.18 -15.66 6.39
C ASP A 432 3.13 -16.50 5.65
N TYR A 433 2.71 -16.00 4.48
CA TYR A 433 1.59 -16.51 3.69
C TYR A 433 1.69 -18.00 3.35
N CYS A 434 2.92 -18.55 3.26
CA CYS A 434 3.14 -19.96 2.94
C CYS A 434 2.60 -20.90 4.04
N LEU A 435 2.32 -20.37 5.24
CA LEU A 435 1.77 -21.11 6.38
C LEU A 435 0.24 -21.00 6.49
N ARG A 436 -0.44 -20.40 5.50
CA ARG A 436 -1.89 -20.17 5.49
C ARG A 436 -2.69 -21.21 4.70
N TYR A 437 -2.01 -22.11 4.00
CA TYR A 437 -2.64 -23.11 3.16
C TYR A 437 -1.94 -24.48 3.26
N PRO A 438 -2.68 -25.60 3.10
CA PRO A 438 -2.09 -26.92 3.05
C PRO A 438 -1.33 -27.15 1.75
N THR A 439 -0.45 -28.16 1.72
CA THR A 439 0.42 -28.44 0.57
C THR A 439 -0.32 -28.57 -0.77
N ASP A 440 -1.55 -29.08 -0.75
CA ASP A 440 -2.37 -29.30 -1.93
C ASP A 440 -2.85 -27.99 -2.58
N TYR A 441 -2.74 -26.86 -1.87
CA TYR A 441 -3.05 -25.52 -2.35
C TYR A 441 -1.80 -24.74 -2.78
N ASN A 442 -0.62 -25.38 -2.84
CA ASN A 442 0.59 -24.77 -3.41
C ASN A 442 0.56 -24.77 -4.95
N LYS A 443 -0.46 -24.13 -5.53
CA LYS A 443 -0.74 -24.10 -6.98
C LYS A 443 0.23 -23.18 -7.73
N PHE A 444 0.42 -21.97 -7.23
CA PHE A 444 1.35 -20.98 -7.77
C PHE A 444 2.74 -21.22 -7.19
N HIS A 445 3.65 -21.73 -8.01
CA HIS A 445 5.02 -22.05 -7.59
C HIS A 445 6.07 -21.71 -8.66
N GLU A 446 5.66 -21.58 -9.92
CA GLU A 446 6.52 -21.16 -11.02
C GLU A 446 6.73 -19.63 -11.02
N ASP A 447 7.81 -19.22 -11.69
CA ASP A 447 8.11 -17.81 -11.89
C ASP A 447 7.13 -17.22 -12.90
N LEU A 448 6.57 -16.06 -12.56
CA LEU A 448 5.79 -15.28 -13.51
C LEU A 448 6.71 -14.70 -14.59
N SER A 449 6.23 -14.73 -15.84
CA SER A 449 6.89 -14.08 -16.98
C SER A 449 6.79 -12.55 -16.83
N PRO A 450 7.91 -11.81 -16.84
CA PRO A 450 7.92 -10.35 -16.84
C PRO A 450 7.12 -9.75 -17.98
N GLU A 451 7.09 -10.43 -19.13
CA GLU A 451 6.40 -9.99 -20.33
C GLU A 451 4.87 -9.99 -20.14
N ILE A 452 4.34 -10.97 -19.41
CA ILE A 452 2.90 -11.12 -19.17
C ILE A 452 2.45 -10.29 -17.96
N PHE A 453 3.21 -10.34 -16.86
CA PHE A 453 2.77 -9.80 -15.57
C PHE A 453 3.50 -8.52 -15.14
N GLY A 454 4.59 -8.16 -15.81
CA GLY A 454 5.48 -7.07 -15.41
C GLY A 454 6.59 -7.50 -14.46
N GLU A 455 7.71 -6.77 -14.49
CA GLU A 455 8.94 -7.06 -13.75
C GLU A 455 8.73 -7.27 -12.23
N LYS A 456 7.82 -6.53 -11.58
CA LYS A 456 7.64 -6.66 -10.11
C LYS A 456 6.79 -7.85 -9.67
N LEU A 457 5.79 -8.24 -10.47
CA LEU A 457 5.05 -9.50 -10.23
C LEU A 457 5.93 -10.70 -10.63
N ALA A 458 6.79 -10.51 -11.63
CA ALA A 458 7.66 -11.53 -12.18
C ALA A 458 8.96 -11.80 -11.39
N GLY A 459 9.64 -12.90 -11.74
CA GLY A 459 11.03 -13.16 -11.34
C GLY A 459 11.28 -13.67 -9.92
N GLY A 460 10.87 -14.89 -9.59
CA GLY A 460 11.29 -15.55 -8.34
C GLY A 460 10.59 -15.06 -7.08
N ASN A 461 9.47 -14.35 -7.20
CA ASN A 461 8.78 -13.76 -6.05
C ASN A 461 7.94 -14.79 -5.28
N LYS A 462 8.63 -15.62 -4.50
CA LYS A 462 8.01 -16.63 -3.61
C LYS A 462 6.92 -16.04 -2.70
N GLN A 463 7.07 -14.78 -2.27
CA GLN A 463 6.10 -14.15 -1.38
C GLN A 463 4.75 -13.94 -2.08
N ILE A 464 4.74 -13.44 -3.32
CA ILE A 464 3.50 -13.30 -4.12
C ILE A 464 2.87 -14.67 -4.37
N ASN A 465 3.67 -15.67 -4.77
CA ASN A 465 3.18 -17.03 -4.99
C ASN A 465 2.52 -17.62 -3.74
N CYS A 466 3.14 -17.48 -2.56
CA CYS A 466 2.54 -17.90 -1.32
C CYS A 466 1.30 -17.07 -0.96
N TYR A 467 1.28 -15.78 -1.26
CA TYR A 467 0.10 -14.94 -1.03
C TYR A 467 -1.07 -15.43 -1.88
N ASP A 468 -0.90 -15.56 -3.20
CA ASP A 468 -1.94 -16.02 -4.12
C ASP A 468 -2.45 -17.43 -3.80
N ASN A 469 -1.58 -18.33 -3.31
CA ASN A 469 -2.00 -19.64 -2.82
C ASN A 469 -2.87 -19.55 -1.56
N SER A 470 -2.55 -18.62 -0.65
CA SER A 470 -3.42 -18.36 0.50
C SER A 470 -4.75 -17.75 0.10
N VAL A 471 -4.80 -16.92 -0.96
CA VAL A 471 -6.07 -16.45 -1.56
C VAL A 471 -6.88 -17.63 -2.10
N ALA A 472 -6.25 -18.54 -2.85
CA ALA A 472 -6.92 -19.73 -3.39
C ALA A 472 -7.45 -20.69 -2.31
N PHE A 473 -6.80 -20.73 -1.15
CA PHE A 473 -7.33 -21.48 0.00
C PHE A 473 -8.49 -20.75 0.69
N ASN A 474 -8.41 -19.42 0.85
CA ASN A 474 -9.51 -18.61 1.35
C ASN A 474 -10.76 -18.70 0.45
N ASP A 475 -10.59 -18.70 -0.88
CA ASP A 475 -11.65 -18.97 -1.86
C ASP A 475 -12.38 -20.29 -1.56
N TYR A 476 -11.63 -21.37 -1.32
CA TYR A 476 -12.21 -22.65 -0.92
C TYR A 476 -12.97 -22.59 0.40
N VAL A 477 -12.40 -21.96 1.43
CA VAL A 477 -13.06 -21.87 2.74
C VAL A 477 -14.37 -21.09 2.63
N VAL A 478 -14.35 -19.89 2.05
CA VAL A 478 -15.54 -19.03 1.92
C VAL A 478 -16.61 -19.69 1.06
N SER A 479 -16.25 -20.24 -0.11
CA SER A 479 -17.21 -20.96 -0.97
C SER A 479 -17.79 -22.20 -0.29
N SER A 480 -17.02 -22.91 0.54
CA SER A 480 -17.52 -24.06 1.31
C SER A 480 -18.55 -23.64 2.36
N VAL A 481 -18.38 -22.49 3.00
CA VAL A 481 -19.39 -21.94 3.91
C VAL A 481 -20.65 -21.55 3.15
N ILE A 482 -20.52 -20.89 2.00
CA ILE A 482 -21.67 -20.56 1.13
C ILE A 482 -22.44 -21.84 0.79
N ASN A 483 -21.77 -22.90 0.35
CA ASN A 483 -22.40 -24.17 0.01
C ASN A 483 -23.12 -24.83 1.21
N GLN A 484 -22.54 -24.76 2.42
CA GLN A 484 -23.20 -25.25 3.63
C GLN A 484 -24.47 -24.45 3.95
N LEU A 485 -24.43 -23.14 3.75
CA LEU A 485 -25.54 -22.24 4.03
C LEU A 485 -26.66 -22.40 3.00
N ASP A 486 -26.33 -22.47 1.72
CA ASP A 486 -27.26 -22.72 0.61
C ASP A 486 -28.01 -24.05 0.78
N ALA A 487 -27.31 -25.10 1.22
CA ALA A 487 -27.91 -26.41 1.49
C ALA A 487 -28.98 -26.40 2.60
N THR A 488 -29.08 -25.32 3.41
CA THR A 488 -30.11 -25.21 4.45
C THR A 488 -31.51 -24.92 3.87
N ASN A 489 -31.62 -24.34 2.67
CA ASN A 489 -32.90 -23.90 2.05
C ASN A 489 -33.75 -23.00 2.99
N HIS A 490 -33.08 -22.10 3.71
CA HIS A 490 -33.68 -21.11 4.60
C HIS A 490 -33.20 -19.70 4.23
N PRO A 491 -33.96 -18.64 4.58
CA PRO A 491 -33.49 -17.27 4.34
C PRO A 491 -32.16 -17.03 5.05
N ALA A 492 -31.13 -16.84 4.24
CA ALA A 492 -29.77 -16.73 4.71
C ALA A 492 -28.92 -15.75 3.89
N THR A 493 -27.97 -15.13 4.59
CA THR A 493 -26.94 -14.27 4.02
C THR A 493 -25.56 -14.68 4.52
N LEU A 494 -24.55 -14.48 3.66
CA LEU A 494 -23.15 -14.52 4.05
C LEU A 494 -22.50 -13.22 3.61
N THR A 495 -21.89 -12.52 4.56
CA THR A 495 -21.06 -11.36 4.30
C THR A 495 -19.61 -11.72 4.55
N TYR A 496 -18.74 -11.53 3.57
CA TYR A 496 -17.29 -11.64 3.72
C TYR A 496 -16.65 -10.27 3.53
N LEU A 497 -15.81 -9.85 4.47
CA LEU A 497 -14.89 -8.74 4.27
C LEU A 497 -13.56 -9.00 4.96
N SER A 498 -12.47 -8.46 4.41
CA SER A 498 -11.20 -8.44 5.12
C SER A 498 -11.17 -7.27 6.12
N ASP A 499 -10.47 -7.45 7.24
CA ASP A 499 -10.23 -6.39 8.21
C ASP A 499 -9.37 -5.26 7.61
N HIS A 500 -8.26 -5.60 6.96
CA HIS A 500 -7.39 -4.75 6.15
C HIS A 500 -6.76 -5.59 5.02
N ALA A 501 -5.84 -5.00 4.26
CA ALA A 501 -5.11 -5.65 3.19
C ALA A 501 -3.60 -5.50 3.37
N ASP A 502 -2.81 -6.30 2.66
CA ASP A 502 -1.36 -6.15 2.57
C ASP A 502 -0.95 -5.56 1.21
N ASP A 503 0.08 -4.70 1.20
CA ASP A 503 0.82 -4.30 -0.01
C ASP A 503 1.94 -5.32 -0.28
N VAL A 504 1.54 -6.41 -0.93
CA VAL A 504 2.39 -7.56 -1.22
C VAL A 504 3.36 -7.28 -2.38
N VAL A 505 2.89 -6.57 -3.41
CA VAL A 505 3.69 -6.27 -4.61
C VAL A 505 4.93 -5.43 -4.27
N ASN A 506 4.80 -4.45 -3.37
CA ASN A 506 5.94 -3.64 -2.94
C ASN A 506 6.63 -4.20 -1.68
N GLY A 507 6.19 -5.35 -1.16
CA GLY A 507 6.78 -5.99 0.03
C GLY A 507 6.63 -5.18 1.31
N ARG A 508 5.63 -4.29 1.41
CA ARG A 508 5.43 -3.40 2.57
C ARG A 508 4.53 -4.01 3.66
N GLY A 509 3.79 -5.07 3.34
CA GLY A 509 2.77 -5.63 4.25
C GLY A 509 1.72 -4.57 4.55
N HIS A 510 1.37 -4.38 5.83
CA HIS A 510 0.37 -3.41 6.27
C HIS A 510 0.94 -2.33 7.22
N ASN A 511 2.22 -1.99 7.07
CA ASN A 511 2.88 -1.00 7.93
C ASN A 511 2.33 0.42 7.67
N SER A 512 1.52 0.92 8.61
CA SER A 512 0.88 2.25 8.57
C SER A 512 1.87 3.41 8.41
N SER A 513 3.14 3.21 8.79
CA SER A 513 4.20 4.23 8.70
C SER A 513 4.70 4.45 7.27
N ASN A 514 4.51 3.46 6.39
CA ASN A 514 4.83 3.53 4.96
C ASN A 514 3.57 3.21 4.15
N PHE A 515 2.52 3.98 4.44
CA PHE A 515 1.17 3.77 3.93
C PHE A 515 1.14 3.70 2.40
N SER A 516 0.37 2.75 1.88
CA SER A 516 -0.11 2.74 0.51
C SER A 516 -1.59 2.37 0.50
N TYR A 517 -2.35 2.87 -0.48
CA TYR A 517 -3.78 2.57 -0.58
C TYR A 517 -4.05 1.07 -0.81
N ASP A 518 -3.08 0.32 -1.30
CA ASP A 518 -3.16 -1.14 -1.44
C ASP A 518 -3.31 -1.84 -0.07
N MET A 519 -2.77 -1.28 1.02
CA MET A 519 -2.94 -1.79 2.40
C MET A 519 -4.38 -1.68 2.93
N THR A 520 -5.25 -0.97 2.21
CA THR A 520 -6.65 -0.78 2.60
C THR A 520 -7.63 -1.30 1.57
N ALA A 521 -7.16 -1.87 0.46
CA ALA A 521 -7.99 -2.35 -0.64
C ALA A 521 -8.57 -3.74 -0.33
N ILE A 522 -9.58 -3.78 0.55
CA ILE A 522 -10.20 -5.03 1.00
C ILE A 522 -11.30 -5.52 0.06
N PRO A 523 -11.52 -6.84 -0.03
CA PRO A 523 -12.73 -7.40 -0.61
C PRO A 523 -13.94 -7.18 0.31
N PHE A 524 -15.11 -7.06 -0.29
CA PHE A 524 -16.40 -7.07 0.39
C PHE A 524 -17.42 -7.77 -0.51
N LEU A 525 -17.85 -8.96 -0.06
CA LEU A 525 -18.74 -9.86 -0.78
C LEU A 525 -19.99 -10.11 0.04
N VAL A 526 -21.15 -10.14 -0.63
CA VAL A 526 -22.44 -10.49 -0.01
C VAL A 526 -23.09 -11.58 -0.84
N TRP A 527 -23.20 -12.77 -0.27
CA TRP A 527 -23.99 -13.86 -0.84
C TRP A 527 -25.36 -13.92 -0.18
N THR A 528 -26.39 -14.21 -0.96
CA THR A 528 -27.76 -14.40 -0.46
C THR A 528 -28.40 -15.65 -1.04
N SER A 529 -29.07 -16.42 -0.20
CA SER A 529 -29.95 -17.53 -0.62
C SER A 529 -31.13 -17.05 -1.47
N ASP A 530 -31.67 -17.94 -2.29
CA ASP A 530 -32.87 -17.68 -3.09
C ASP A 530 -34.09 -17.35 -2.20
N GLU A 531 -34.16 -17.91 -0.99
CA GLU A 531 -35.21 -17.63 -0.01
C GLU A 531 -35.12 -16.23 0.59
N TYR A 532 -33.92 -15.65 0.71
CA TYR A 532 -33.70 -14.33 1.29
C TYR A 532 -34.10 -13.19 0.33
N ILE A 533 -33.80 -13.34 -0.96
CA ILE A 533 -34.04 -12.32 -2.00
C ILE A 533 -35.47 -11.75 -1.99
N PRO A 534 -36.57 -12.55 -1.98
CA PRO A 534 -37.92 -12.00 -2.00
C PRO A 534 -38.32 -11.29 -0.70
N LEU A 535 -37.74 -11.66 0.44
CA LEU A 535 -38.00 -11.02 1.74
C LEU A 535 -37.36 -9.64 1.83
N TYR A 536 -36.18 -9.46 1.22
CA TYR A 536 -35.35 -8.26 1.35
C TYR A 536 -34.99 -7.63 0.00
N LYS A 537 -35.87 -7.74 -1.00
CA LYS A 537 -35.60 -7.29 -2.39
C LYS A 537 -35.04 -5.87 -2.47
N GLU A 538 -35.59 -4.94 -1.70
CA GLU A 538 -35.14 -3.55 -1.73
C GLU A 538 -33.68 -3.37 -1.29
N ARG A 539 -33.21 -4.20 -0.35
CA ARG A 539 -31.84 -4.20 0.14
C ARG A 539 -30.88 -4.78 -0.90
N ILE A 540 -31.29 -5.88 -1.53
CA ILE A 540 -30.53 -6.52 -2.62
C ILE A 540 -30.39 -5.58 -3.82
N ASP A 541 -31.48 -4.91 -4.21
CA ASP A 541 -31.45 -3.92 -5.28
C ASP A 541 -30.51 -2.75 -4.93
N ALA A 542 -30.53 -2.29 -3.68
CA ALA A 542 -29.63 -1.22 -3.22
C ALA A 542 -28.15 -1.66 -3.25
N LEU A 543 -27.82 -2.85 -2.74
CA LEU A 543 -26.48 -3.42 -2.83
C LEU A 543 -25.98 -3.51 -4.28
N ARG A 544 -26.80 -4.08 -5.18
CA ARG A 544 -26.48 -4.19 -6.61
C ARG A 544 -26.28 -2.82 -7.26
N SER A 545 -27.02 -1.79 -6.84
CA SER A 545 -26.84 -0.43 -7.34
C SER A 545 -25.61 0.29 -6.78
N ASN A 546 -25.06 -0.18 -5.65
CA ASN A 546 -23.98 0.46 -4.92
C ASN A 546 -22.62 -0.24 -5.06
N THR A 547 -22.48 -1.24 -5.95
CA THR A 547 -21.22 -1.97 -6.17
C THR A 547 -20.04 -1.06 -6.51
N GLU A 548 -20.30 0.04 -7.21
CA GLU A 548 -19.32 1.06 -7.60
C GLU A 548 -19.24 2.26 -6.64
N THR A 549 -19.88 2.18 -5.47
CA THR A 549 -19.89 3.25 -4.47
C THR A 549 -18.86 2.98 -3.38
N PRO A 550 -18.02 3.97 -3.00
CA PRO A 550 -17.02 3.78 -1.94
C PRO A 550 -17.65 3.38 -0.61
N TYR A 551 -17.03 2.43 0.10
CA TYR A 551 -17.50 1.91 1.39
C TYR A 551 -16.33 1.67 2.35
N ALA A 552 -16.42 2.25 3.54
CA ALA A 552 -15.44 2.01 4.60
C ALA A 552 -15.95 0.92 5.54
N ASN A 553 -15.11 -0.04 5.92
CA ASN A 553 -15.55 -1.11 6.82
C ASN A 553 -15.91 -0.66 8.25
N GLU A 554 -15.61 0.59 8.65
CA GLU A 554 -16.18 1.18 9.88
C GLU A 554 -17.72 1.34 9.82
N GLN A 555 -18.32 1.27 8.63
CA GLN A 555 -19.77 1.30 8.44
C GLN A 555 -20.44 -0.08 8.65
N LEU A 556 -19.65 -1.14 8.88
CA LEU A 556 -20.13 -2.53 8.99
C LEU A 556 -21.20 -2.71 10.06
N PHE A 557 -21.09 -2.02 11.20
CA PHE A 557 -22.10 -2.07 12.26
C PHE A 557 -23.50 -1.75 11.75
N HIS A 558 -23.64 -0.68 10.94
CA HIS A 558 -24.94 -0.29 10.40
C HIS A 558 -25.42 -1.22 9.30
N TYR A 559 -24.52 -1.70 8.43
CA TYR A 559 -24.87 -2.70 7.42
C TYR A 559 -25.41 -4.00 8.06
N ILE A 560 -24.72 -4.55 9.06
CA ILE A 560 -25.13 -5.79 9.76
C ILE A 560 -26.45 -5.56 10.51
N MET A 561 -26.63 -4.42 11.18
CA MET A 561 -27.91 -4.09 11.80
C MET A 561 -29.08 -4.12 10.81
N GLY A 562 -28.86 -3.57 9.60
CA GLY A 562 -29.85 -3.61 8.54
C GLY A 562 -30.09 -5.03 8.02
N ASP A 563 -29.04 -5.85 7.90
CA ASP A 563 -29.14 -7.23 7.39
C ASP A 563 -29.90 -8.12 8.37
N LEU A 564 -29.68 -7.94 9.67
CA LEU A 564 -30.43 -8.59 10.75
C LEU A 564 -31.86 -8.02 10.95
N GLY A 565 -32.28 -7.06 10.12
CA GLY A 565 -33.58 -6.40 10.26
C GLY A 565 -33.80 -5.70 11.61
N ILE A 566 -32.73 -5.26 12.27
CA ILE A 566 -32.80 -4.69 13.62
C ILE A 566 -33.35 -3.26 13.57
N VAL A 567 -34.45 -3.04 14.28
CA VAL A 567 -35.02 -1.72 14.55
C VAL A 567 -34.49 -1.21 15.88
N SER A 568 -33.69 -0.14 15.83
CA SER A 568 -33.15 0.55 17.01
C SER A 568 -32.83 2.02 16.68
N SER A 569 -32.75 2.88 17.68
CA SER A 569 -32.29 4.27 17.52
C SER A 569 -30.81 4.39 17.15
N LEU A 570 -30.05 3.29 17.27
CA LEU A 570 -28.63 3.22 16.92
C LEU A 570 -28.38 2.91 15.44
N TYR A 571 -29.40 2.50 14.68
CA TYR A 571 -29.28 2.24 13.25
C TYR A 571 -29.35 3.54 12.45
N ASP A 572 -28.35 3.77 11.60
CA ASP A 572 -28.33 4.87 10.64
C ASP A 572 -28.37 4.32 9.20
N PRO A 573 -29.52 4.42 8.50
CA PRO A 573 -29.66 3.91 7.13
C PRO A 573 -28.84 4.70 6.10
N SER A 574 -28.21 5.83 6.46
CA SER A 574 -27.28 6.54 5.57
C SER A 574 -25.87 5.92 5.57
N GLN A 575 -25.58 5.09 6.56
CA GLN A 575 -24.32 4.33 6.72
C GLN A 575 -24.43 2.88 6.24
N ASP A 576 -25.64 2.38 5.98
CA ASP A 576 -25.88 1.02 5.49
C ASP A 576 -25.84 0.97 3.96
N ILE A 577 -24.82 0.35 3.36
CA ILE A 577 -24.69 0.23 1.90
C ILE A 577 -25.87 -0.46 1.21
N ALA A 578 -26.63 -1.27 1.93
CA ALA A 578 -27.83 -1.94 1.44
C ALA A 578 -29.11 -1.10 1.62
N SER A 579 -28.99 0.17 2.03
CA SER A 579 -30.10 1.09 2.16
C SER A 579 -30.20 2.01 0.93
N LYS A 580 -31.44 2.31 0.52
CA LYS A 580 -31.73 3.33 -0.51
C LYS A 580 -31.30 4.75 -0.10
N LEU A 581 -31.00 4.98 1.19
CA LEU A 581 -30.50 6.26 1.70
C LEU A 581 -28.97 6.35 1.67
N TYR A 582 -28.26 5.26 1.37
CA TYR A 582 -26.83 5.28 1.20
C TYR A 582 -26.43 6.13 -0.01
N ARG A 583 -25.44 6.99 0.17
CA ARG A 583 -24.90 7.89 -0.87
C ARG A 583 -23.37 7.88 -0.89
N GLY A 584 -22.75 6.81 -0.39
CA GLY A 584 -21.29 6.69 -0.27
C GLY A 584 -20.70 7.67 0.72
N ASP A 585 -21.34 7.81 1.90
CA ASP A 585 -21.15 8.91 2.87
C ASP A 585 -19.74 9.53 2.84
N LYS A 586 -19.66 10.74 2.27
CA LYS A 586 -18.41 11.49 2.08
C LYS A 586 -17.68 11.77 3.40
N ASN A 587 -18.36 11.63 4.54
CA ASN A 587 -17.78 11.86 5.86
C ASN A 587 -17.02 10.65 6.42
N ASN A 588 -17.18 9.45 5.85
CA ASN A 588 -16.52 8.22 6.26
C ASN A 588 -15.56 7.73 5.18
N LEU A 589 -14.72 8.64 4.69
CA LEU A 589 -13.65 8.37 3.73
C LEU A 589 -12.26 8.52 4.35
N ASP A 590 -12.21 8.68 5.67
CA ASP A 590 -10.96 8.83 6.42
C ASP A 590 -10.25 7.47 6.57
N ILE A 591 -8.92 7.49 6.50
CA ILE A 591 -8.06 6.33 6.62
C ILE A 591 -6.94 6.64 7.63
N VAL A 592 -6.61 5.66 8.48
CA VAL A 592 -5.52 5.72 9.47
C VAL A 592 -5.66 6.96 10.35
N HIS A 593 -6.73 7.01 11.14
CA HIS A 593 -7.01 8.11 12.07
C HIS A 593 -7.01 9.50 11.40
N LYS A 594 -7.63 9.58 10.20
CA LYS A 594 -7.74 10.81 9.39
C LYS A 594 -6.42 11.35 8.84
N LYS A 595 -5.35 10.54 8.82
CA LYS A 595 -4.09 10.93 8.18
C LYS A 595 -4.19 10.92 6.65
N HIS A 596 -5.01 10.02 6.11
CA HIS A 596 -5.27 9.89 4.68
C HIS A 596 -6.77 9.91 4.41
N GLN A 597 -7.15 10.17 3.15
CA GLN A 597 -8.54 10.13 2.71
C GLN A 597 -8.67 9.35 1.41
N TRP A 598 -9.68 8.50 1.31
CA TRP A 598 -9.91 7.68 0.13
C TRP A 598 -10.13 8.52 -1.14
N ASN A 599 -10.83 9.65 -1.03
CA ASN A 599 -11.11 10.56 -2.14
C ASN A 599 -10.06 11.69 -2.31
N SER A 600 -8.81 11.41 -1.98
CA SER A 600 -7.67 12.31 -2.16
C SER A 600 -7.03 12.15 -3.52
N ALA A 601 -6.40 13.22 -4.04
CA ALA A 601 -5.52 13.14 -5.22
C ALA A 601 -4.31 12.20 -5.00
N GLU A 602 -3.99 11.89 -3.74
CA GLU A 602 -2.97 10.89 -3.37
C GLU A 602 -3.41 9.45 -3.65
N ASN A 603 -4.72 9.18 -3.79
CA ASN A 603 -5.24 7.84 -4.09
C ASN A 603 -5.42 7.68 -5.61
N PRO A 604 -4.57 6.89 -6.30
CA PRO A 604 -4.66 6.73 -7.75
C PRO A 604 -6.00 6.14 -8.21
N VAL A 605 -6.61 5.27 -7.39
CA VAL A 605 -7.92 4.64 -7.71
C VAL A 605 -9.03 5.68 -7.82
N TYR A 606 -9.01 6.69 -6.94
CA TYR A 606 -9.97 7.78 -6.99
C TYR A 606 -9.59 8.81 -8.05
N GLU A 607 -8.34 9.26 -8.02
CA GLU A 607 -7.91 10.40 -8.82
C GLU A 607 -7.92 10.10 -10.31
N TYR A 608 -7.45 8.92 -10.73
CA TYR A 608 -7.40 8.59 -12.15
C TYR A 608 -8.79 8.29 -12.70
N ALA A 609 -9.68 7.68 -11.90
CA ALA A 609 -11.08 7.53 -12.26
C ALA A 609 -11.77 8.91 -12.41
N ARG A 610 -11.48 9.87 -11.53
CA ARG A 610 -12.00 11.25 -11.60
C ARG A 610 -11.51 11.95 -12.87
N LEU A 611 -10.21 11.86 -13.16
CA LEU A 611 -9.61 12.43 -14.37
C LEU A 611 -10.18 11.78 -15.64
N ASN A 612 -10.30 10.45 -15.68
CA ASN A 612 -10.92 9.71 -16.78
C ASN A 612 -12.35 10.19 -17.03
N ASN A 613 -13.18 10.25 -15.98
CA ASN A 613 -14.55 10.74 -16.11
C ASN A 613 -14.57 12.18 -16.64
N LYS A 614 -13.70 13.06 -16.13
CA LYS A 614 -13.65 14.46 -16.58
C LYS A 614 -13.26 14.58 -18.06
N TRP A 615 -12.19 13.91 -18.47
CA TRP A 615 -11.64 14.04 -19.82
C TRP A 615 -12.47 13.31 -20.88
N ASN A 616 -13.19 12.25 -20.47
CA ASN A 616 -13.93 11.38 -21.38
C ASN A 616 -15.46 11.56 -21.28
N ASP A 617 -15.98 12.46 -20.43
CA ASP A 617 -17.45 12.67 -20.24
C ASP A 617 -18.19 12.98 -21.54
N ASN A 618 -17.59 13.82 -22.40
CA ASN A 618 -18.18 14.26 -23.66
C ASN A 618 -17.75 13.40 -24.86
N GLU A 619 -16.65 12.67 -24.72
CA GLU A 619 -16.06 11.88 -25.78
C GLU A 619 -15.34 10.68 -25.19
N HIS A 620 -15.96 9.50 -25.33
CA HIS A 620 -15.45 8.26 -24.75
C HIS A 620 -14.04 7.93 -25.23
N GLY A 621 -13.15 7.62 -24.28
CA GLY A 621 -11.76 7.26 -24.55
C GLY A 621 -10.98 8.36 -25.29
N ARG A 622 -11.18 9.62 -24.93
CA ARG A 622 -10.42 10.76 -25.45
C ARG A 622 -9.01 10.82 -24.88
N VAL A 623 -8.83 10.51 -23.60
CA VAL A 623 -7.52 10.38 -22.96
C VAL A 623 -7.35 8.95 -22.49
N LEU A 624 -6.32 8.28 -23.01
CA LEU A 624 -6.05 6.86 -22.76
C LEU A 624 -4.60 6.66 -22.30
N PRO A 625 -4.32 5.59 -21.54
CA PRO A 625 -2.96 5.21 -21.19
C PRO A 625 -2.23 4.56 -22.37
N HIS A 626 -0.94 4.89 -22.51
CA HIS A 626 -0.03 4.38 -23.54
C HIS A 626 0.66 3.08 -23.11
N ARG A 627 0.94 2.19 -24.07
CA ARG A 627 1.73 0.95 -23.95
C ARG A 627 1.27 0.03 -22.83
N ILE A 628 0.02 -0.38 -22.92
CA ILE A 628 -0.55 -1.46 -22.12
C ILE A 628 -0.22 -2.79 -22.80
N ASN A 629 1.05 -3.20 -22.63
CA ASN A 629 1.64 -4.36 -23.29
C ASN A 629 1.76 -5.58 -22.37
N SER A 630 1.02 -5.61 -21.26
CA SER A 630 1.02 -6.70 -20.28
C SER A 630 -0.32 -6.78 -19.57
N LEU A 631 -0.68 -7.97 -19.06
CA LEU A 631 -1.87 -8.15 -18.23
C LEU A 631 -1.76 -7.38 -16.90
N GLY A 632 -0.55 -7.24 -16.36
CA GLY A 632 -0.31 -6.41 -15.17
C GLY A 632 -0.75 -4.96 -15.39
N LYS A 633 -0.31 -4.33 -16.48
CA LYS A 633 -0.74 -2.97 -16.82
C LYS A 633 -2.24 -2.88 -17.13
N LEU A 634 -2.80 -3.86 -17.83
CA LEU A 634 -4.24 -3.89 -18.12
C LEU A 634 -5.07 -4.02 -16.82
N MET A 635 -4.53 -4.69 -15.80
CA MET A 635 -5.12 -4.70 -14.47
C MET A 635 -5.17 -3.30 -13.85
N ASP A 636 -4.13 -2.49 -14.00
CA ASP A 636 -4.13 -1.10 -13.52
C ASP A 636 -5.20 -0.27 -14.26
N VAL A 637 -5.35 -0.45 -15.58
CA VAL A 637 -6.44 0.18 -16.37
C VAL A 637 -7.82 -0.17 -15.79
N ARG A 638 -8.08 -1.46 -15.48
CA ARG A 638 -9.32 -1.93 -14.84
C ARG A 638 -9.49 -1.35 -13.43
N LYS A 639 -8.44 -1.45 -12.60
CA LYS A 639 -8.41 -0.94 -11.22
C LYS A 639 -8.74 0.54 -11.14
N PHE A 640 -8.25 1.34 -12.08
CA PHE A 640 -8.48 2.78 -12.15
C PHE A 640 -9.76 3.17 -12.90
N GLY A 641 -10.48 2.20 -13.47
CA GLY A 641 -11.74 2.43 -14.18
C GLY A 641 -11.58 3.25 -15.47
N LEU A 642 -10.44 3.14 -16.15
CA LEU A 642 -10.14 3.90 -17.36
C LEU A 642 -10.97 3.38 -18.56
N ASP A 643 -11.21 4.26 -19.54
CA ASP A 643 -12.11 4.00 -20.67
C ASP A 643 -11.48 3.23 -21.83
N GLY A 644 -10.18 2.96 -21.81
CA GLY A 644 -9.47 2.36 -22.92
C GLY A 644 -7.97 2.29 -22.71
N TYR A 645 -7.23 1.90 -23.75
CA TYR A 645 -5.77 1.85 -23.76
C TYR A 645 -5.19 1.75 -25.18
N GLU A 646 -3.88 1.95 -25.29
CA GLU A 646 -3.09 1.60 -26.48
C GLU A 646 -2.19 0.38 -26.20
N THR A 647 -1.97 -0.46 -27.21
CA THR A 647 -1.09 -1.63 -27.14
C THR A 647 -0.30 -1.85 -28.43
N ASP A 648 0.97 -2.20 -28.28
CA ASP A 648 1.89 -2.49 -29.37
C ASP A 648 1.73 -3.94 -29.86
N LEU A 649 1.53 -4.10 -31.17
CA LEU A 649 1.28 -5.41 -31.78
C LEU A 649 2.24 -5.75 -32.92
N ILE A 650 2.56 -7.03 -33.00
CA ILE A 650 3.25 -7.66 -34.14
C ILE A 650 2.38 -8.80 -34.65
N PHE A 651 2.03 -8.76 -35.93
CA PHE A 651 1.33 -9.86 -36.58
C PHE A 651 2.31 -10.92 -37.06
N GLN A 652 2.28 -12.10 -36.45
CA GLN A 652 3.17 -13.22 -36.77
C GLN A 652 2.41 -14.55 -36.61
N ASP A 653 2.68 -15.51 -37.51
CA ASP A 653 2.13 -16.86 -37.43
C ASP A 653 0.59 -16.92 -37.36
N GLY A 654 -0.09 -15.93 -37.97
CA GLY A 654 -1.55 -15.85 -38.03
C GLY A 654 -2.20 -15.14 -36.83
N ILE A 655 -1.42 -14.66 -35.87
CA ILE A 655 -1.90 -14.05 -34.63
C ILE A 655 -1.27 -12.68 -34.36
N PHE A 656 -1.98 -11.84 -33.61
CA PHE A 656 -1.44 -10.58 -33.10
C PHE A 656 -0.78 -10.82 -31.74
N LYS A 657 0.54 -10.73 -31.70
CA LYS A 657 1.34 -10.84 -30.47
C LYS A 657 1.65 -9.46 -29.92
N VAL A 658 1.53 -9.30 -28.61
CA VAL A 658 1.82 -8.06 -27.89
C VAL A 658 3.33 -7.91 -27.78
N SER A 659 3.89 -6.98 -28.55
CA SER A 659 5.31 -6.64 -28.51
C SER A 659 5.61 -5.39 -29.33
N HIS A 660 6.53 -4.59 -28.80
CA HIS A 660 7.07 -3.42 -29.49
C HIS A 660 8.27 -3.77 -30.40
N ASP A 661 9.11 -4.73 -30.03
CA ASP A 661 10.31 -5.11 -30.79
C ASP A 661 10.04 -6.33 -31.69
N ARG A 662 10.27 -6.14 -33.00
CA ARG A 662 10.16 -7.19 -34.02
C ARG A 662 11.10 -8.38 -33.80
N LYS A 663 12.09 -8.26 -32.92
CA LYS A 663 13.06 -9.32 -32.58
C LYS A 663 12.77 -10.02 -31.26
N ASP A 664 11.90 -9.46 -30.43
CA ASP A 664 11.58 -9.97 -29.10
C ASP A 664 10.06 -10.07 -28.96
N VAL A 665 9.51 -11.09 -29.61
CA VAL A 665 8.06 -11.30 -29.71
C VAL A 665 7.64 -12.30 -28.64
N HIS A 666 6.89 -11.82 -27.66
CA HIS A 666 6.44 -12.60 -26.51
C HIS A 666 5.19 -13.43 -26.83
N ASP A 667 4.77 -14.31 -25.92
CA ASP A 667 3.62 -15.20 -26.14
C ASP A 667 2.27 -14.57 -25.80
N LEU A 668 2.26 -13.40 -25.16
CA LEU A 668 1.03 -12.64 -24.92
C LEU A 668 0.42 -12.18 -26.25
N THR A 669 -0.87 -12.40 -26.44
CA THR A 669 -1.61 -12.05 -27.66
C THR A 669 -2.66 -10.98 -27.42
N LEU A 670 -3.14 -10.36 -28.50
CA LEU A 670 -4.29 -9.46 -28.43
C LEU A 670 -5.54 -10.18 -27.90
N GLU A 671 -5.70 -11.47 -28.22
CA GLU A 671 -6.83 -12.28 -27.74
C GLU A 671 -6.78 -12.44 -26.23
N ASP A 672 -5.60 -12.68 -25.64
CA ASP A 672 -5.44 -12.75 -24.18
C ASP A 672 -5.83 -11.42 -23.49
N LEU A 673 -5.49 -10.27 -24.09
CA LEU A 673 -5.91 -8.96 -23.58
C LEU A 673 -7.43 -8.79 -23.66
N LEU A 674 -8.04 -9.17 -24.78
CA LEU A 674 -9.49 -9.07 -25.00
C LEU A 674 -10.30 -10.00 -24.09
N GLU A 675 -9.83 -11.23 -23.87
CA GLU A 675 -10.44 -12.16 -22.91
C GLU A 675 -10.43 -11.59 -21.49
N TYR A 676 -9.33 -10.94 -21.11
CA TYR A 676 -9.17 -10.36 -19.78
C TYR A 676 -10.01 -9.09 -19.55
N GLU A 677 -10.45 -8.38 -20.59
CA GLU A 677 -11.26 -7.17 -20.43
C GLU A 677 -12.68 -7.41 -19.90
N LEU A 678 -13.22 -8.63 -19.99
CA LEU A 678 -14.62 -8.92 -19.63
C LEU A 678 -14.78 -9.09 -18.10
N PRO A 679 -15.80 -8.48 -17.43
CA PRO A 679 -17.14 -8.14 -17.93
C PRO A 679 -17.60 -6.66 -17.77
N GLY A 680 -18.49 -6.19 -18.67
CA GLY A 680 -19.44 -5.09 -18.42
C GLY A 680 -19.16 -3.70 -19.01
N LYS A 681 -17.94 -3.41 -19.49
CA LYS A 681 -17.61 -2.12 -20.14
C LYS A 681 -16.69 -2.33 -21.34
N SER A 682 -17.17 -1.95 -22.53
CA SER A 682 -16.38 -2.01 -23.76
C SER A 682 -15.31 -0.90 -23.72
N MET A 683 -14.03 -1.24 -23.76
CA MET A 683 -12.89 -0.31 -23.74
C MET A 683 -12.54 0.18 -25.15
N LYS A 684 -12.18 1.44 -25.33
CA LYS A 684 -11.57 1.88 -26.60
C LYS A 684 -10.14 1.36 -26.71
N ILE A 685 -9.77 0.71 -27.82
CA ILE A 685 -8.41 0.18 -28.01
C ILE A 685 -7.72 0.85 -29.18
N TRP A 686 -6.51 1.32 -28.98
CA TRP A 686 -5.60 1.71 -30.05
C TRP A 686 -4.60 0.59 -30.30
N LEU A 687 -4.65 0.00 -31.48
CA LEU A 687 -3.80 -1.11 -31.93
C LEU A 687 -2.65 -0.54 -32.77
N ASP A 688 -1.45 -0.41 -32.20
CA ASP A 688 -0.24 0.02 -32.93
C ASP A 688 0.45 -1.21 -33.56
N VAL A 689 0.12 -1.49 -34.83
CA VAL A 689 0.62 -2.67 -35.53
C VAL A 689 1.95 -2.37 -36.22
N LYS A 690 3.04 -2.78 -35.57
CA LYS A 690 4.41 -2.44 -35.95
C LYS A 690 4.85 -3.00 -37.28
N ASN A 691 4.33 -4.14 -37.74
CA ASN A 691 4.84 -4.88 -38.91
C ASN A 691 3.80 -5.09 -40.02
N LEU A 692 2.77 -4.26 -40.08
CA LEU A 692 1.76 -4.35 -41.12
C LEU A 692 2.37 -3.96 -42.50
N GLY A 693 2.23 -4.84 -43.49
CA GLY A 693 2.79 -4.65 -44.83
C GLY A 693 2.32 -5.72 -45.80
N ASP A 694 2.77 -5.65 -47.07
CA ASP A 694 2.24 -6.47 -48.18
C ASP A 694 2.19 -7.99 -47.91
N LYS A 695 3.06 -8.50 -47.04
CA LYS A 695 3.11 -9.92 -46.67
C LYS A 695 2.20 -10.30 -45.50
N THR A 696 1.84 -9.36 -44.65
CA THR A 696 1.07 -9.58 -43.41
C THR A 696 -0.37 -9.11 -43.51
N PHE A 697 -0.71 -8.21 -44.47
CA PHE A 697 -2.04 -7.60 -44.58
C PHE A 697 -3.21 -8.59 -44.61
N GLU A 698 -3.18 -9.56 -45.54
CA GLU A 698 -4.32 -10.48 -45.73
C GLU A 698 -4.58 -11.31 -44.46
N GLY A 699 -3.52 -11.80 -43.83
CA GLY A 699 -3.62 -12.52 -42.56
C GLY A 699 -4.10 -11.63 -41.41
N ALA A 700 -3.55 -10.42 -41.29
CA ALA A 700 -3.91 -9.48 -40.24
C ALA A 700 -5.39 -9.05 -40.35
N LEU A 701 -5.87 -8.75 -41.56
CA LEU A 701 -7.27 -8.39 -41.80
C LEU A 701 -8.21 -9.56 -41.50
N SER A 702 -7.85 -10.78 -41.94
CA SER A 702 -8.61 -11.99 -41.63
C SER A 702 -8.72 -12.19 -40.12
N ARG A 703 -7.59 -12.16 -39.40
CA ARG A 703 -7.56 -12.38 -37.96
C ARG A 703 -8.32 -11.29 -37.19
N LEU A 704 -8.18 -10.02 -37.58
CA LEU A 704 -8.92 -8.94 -36.91
C LEU A 704 -10.43 -9.04 -37.17
N THR A 705 -10.85 -9.50 -38.34
CA THR A 705 -12.27 -9.77 -38.66
C THR A 705 -12.82 -10.95 -37.85
N GLU A 706 -12.02 -11.98 -37.60
CA GLU A 706 -12.39 -13.07 -36.69
C GLU A 706 -12.56 -12.58 -35.26
N LEU A 707 -11.62 -11.78 -34.75
CA LEU A 707 -11.68 -11.21 -33.41
C LEU A 707 -12.86 -10.24 -33.26
N ASP A 708 -13.15 -9.44 -34.30
CA ASP A 708 -14.33 -8.57 -34.34
C ASP A 708 -15.63 -9.36 -34.15
N ALA A 709 -15.76 -10.53 -34.79
CA ALA A 709 -16.94 -11.37 -34.64
C ALA A 709 -17.11 -11.93 -33.20
N ALA A 710 -16.02 -12.05 -32.43
CA ALA A 710 -16.04 -12.56 -31.06
C ALA A 710 -16.18 -11.44 -30.01
N TYR A 711 -15.59 -10.27 -30.27
CA TYR A 711 -15.39 -9.21 -29.28
C TYR A 711 -15.97 -7.84 -29.66
N ASP A 712 -16.67 -7.71 -30.79
CA ASP A 712 -17.31 -6.46 -31.27
C ASP A 712 -16.32 -5.28 -31.36
N LEU A 713 -15.32 -5.42 -32.23
CA LEU A 713 -14.14 -4.54 -32.22
C LEU A 713 -14.31 -3.29 -33.09
N LYS A 714 -14.96 -3.36 -34.24
CA LYS A 714 -14.94 -2.29 -35.27
C LYS A 714 -15.29 -0.90 -34.74
N ASP A 715 -16.27 -0.80 -33.84
CA ASP A 715 -16.75 0.47 -33.32
C ASP A 715 -15.87 1.07 -32.21
N ARG A 716 -14.86 0.32 -31.74
CA ARG A 716 -14.03 0.68 -30.58
C ARG A 716 -12.53 0.55 -30.80
N VAL A 717 -12.07 0.01 -31.93
CA VAL A 717 -10.65 -0.13 -32.24
C VAL A 717 -10.15 0.90 -33.25
N ILE A 718 -8.97 1.47 -32.97
CA ILE A 718 -8.17 2.23 -33.91
C ILE A 718 -7.06 1.30 -34.40
N VAL A 719 -6.99 1.04 -35.70
CA VAL A 719 -5.87 0.27 -36.29
C VAL A 719 -4.84 1.25 -36.82
N GLU A 720 -3.68 1.33 -36.16
CA GLU A 720 -2.58 2.19 -36.58
C GLU A 720 -1.50 1.40 -37.32
N SER A 721 -0.95 2.01 -38.37
CA SER A 721 0.33 1.58 -38.92
C SER A 721 1.07 2.70 -39.65
N SER A 722 2.40 2.55 -39.76
CA SER A 722 3.29 3.41 -40.57
C SER A 722 3.41 2.95 -42.04
N THR A 723 2.64 1.94 -42.44
CA THR A 723 2.68 1.39 -43.80
C THR A 723 2.21 2.39 -44.86
N ARG A 724 2.87 2.39 -46.02
CA ARG A 724 2.53 3.22 -47.18
C ARG A 724 1.79 2.47 -48.28
N SER A 725 1.48 1.19 -48.06
CA SER A 725 0.78 0.38 -49.05
C SER A 725 -0.68 0.80 -49.17
N GLU A 726 -1.18 0.91 -50.40
CA GLU A 726 -2.59 1.24 -50.67
C GLU A 726 -3.54 0.16 -50.15
N LYS A 727 -3.06 -1.08 -49.99
CA LYS A 727 -3.80 -2.20 -49.40
C LYS A 727 -4.30 -1.92 -47.98
N PHE A 728 -3.77 -0.91 -47.29
CA PHE A 728 -4.30 -0.53 -45.98
C PHE A 728 -5.77 -0.05 -46.07
N ALA A 729 -6.21 0.42 -47.24
CA ALA A 729 -7.61 0.73 -47.52
C ALA A 729 -8.56 -0.46 -47.35
N ASP A 730 -8.08 -1.70 -47.46
CA ASP A 730 -8.91 -2.90 -47.30
C ASP A 730 -9.47 -3.01 -45.88
N PHE A 731 -8.76 -2.49 -44.86
CA PHE A 731 -9.27 -2.40 -43.49
C PHE A 731 -10.41 -1.39 -43.37
N SER A 732 -10.28 -0.22 -44.00
CA SER A 732 -11.33 0.79 -44.09
C SER A 732 -12.55 0.26 -44.83
N ASP A 733 -12.34 -0.45 -45.94
CA ASP A 733 -13.41 -1.11 -46.71
C ASP A 733 -14.10 -2.24 -45.92
N ALA A 734 -13.39 -2.88 -44.99
CA ALA A 734 -13.94 -3.83 -44.04
C ALA A 734 -14.66 -3.17 -42.84
N GLY A 735 -14.59 -1.83 -42.71
CA GLY A 735 -15.27 -1.04 -41.69
C GLY A 735 -14.44 -0.70 -40.45
N PHE A 736 -13.12 -0.92 -40.46
CA PHE A 736 -12.25 -0.54 -39.34
C PHE A 736 -11.84 0.94 -39.41
N HIS A 737 -11.77 1.58 -38.25
CA HIS A 737 -11.18 2.91 -38.12
C HIS A 737 -9.66 2.84 -38.22
N ILE A 738 -9.10 3.30 -39.33
CA ILE A 738 -7.65 3.22 -39.57
C ILE A 738 -6.95 4.56 -39.40
N SER A 739 -5.75 4.53 -38.82
CA SER A 739 -4.89 5.69 -38.61
C SER A 739 -3.51 5.48 -39.23
N TYR A 740 -3.02 6.50 -39.96
CA TYR A 740 -1.64 6.49 -40.47
C TYR A 740 -0.70 7.19 -39.50
N TYR A 741 0.32 6.45 -39.03
CA TYR A 741 1.38 6.97 -38.17
C TYR A 741 2.35 7.85 -38.97
N LEU A 742 2.46 9.13 -38.57
CA LEU A 742 3.40 10.06 -39.18
C LEU A 742 4.86 9.73 -38.81
N PRO A 743 5.81 9.82 -39.76
CA PRO A 743 7.22 9.50 -39.48
C PRO A 743 7.87 10.58 -38.60
N THR A 744 7.79 10.41 -37.28
CA THR A 744 8.19 11.42 -36.28
C THR A 744 9.56 12.01 -36.52
N GLY A 745 10.62 11.18 -36.58
CA GLY A 745 11.99 11.69 -36.71
C GLY A 745 12.19 12.57 -37.96
N HIS A 746 11.66 12.16 -39.11
CA HIS A 746 11.82 12.92 -40.34
C HIS A 746 11.13 14.28 -40.30
N ILE A 747 9.91 14.35 -39.77
CA ILE A 747 9.14 15.60 -39.70
C ILE A 747 9.68 16.51 -38.60
N ASP A 748 10.11 15.94 -37.46
CA ASP A 748 10.77 16.68 -36.36
C ASP A 748 12.05 17.36 -36.90
N ASP A 749 12.88 16.63 -37.65
CA ASP A 749 14.08 17.20 -38.30
C ASP A 749 13.74 18.39 -39.22
N LEU A 750 12.71 18.26 -40.06
CA LEU A 750 12.27 19.35 -40.95
C LEU A 750 11.74 20.58 -40.18
N LEU A 751 11.04 20.36 -39.06
CA LEU A 751 10.56 21.43 -38.18
C LEU A 751 11.74 22.14 -37.49
N GLU A 752 12.72 21.39 -36.98
CA GLU A 752 13.91 21.93 -36.33
C GLU A 752 14.80 22.72 -37.30
N GLU A 753 14.93 22.23 -38.54
CA GLU A 753 15.68 22.91 -39.61
C GLU A 753 14.94 24.13 -40.18
N GLY A 754 13.63 24.24 -39.95
CA GLY A 754 12.78 25.28 -40.54
C GLY A 754 12.63 25.14 -42.06
N ASP A 755 12.70 23.91 -42.61
CA ASP A 755 12.56 23.66 -44.04
C ASP A 755 11.10 23.69 -44.50
N GLU A 756 10.58 24.89 -44.77
CA GLU A 756 9.20 25.06 -45.24
C GLU A 756 8.87 24.27 -46.52
N ASN A 757 9.83 24.07 -47.43
CA ASN A 757 9.58 23.36 -48.68
C ASN A 757 9.49 21.86 -48.43
N GLY A 758 10.36 21.33 -47.58
CA GLY A 758 10.29 19.95 -47.07
C GLY A 758 8.95 19.68 -46.40
N LEU A 759 8.53 20.54 -45.46
CA LEU A 759 7.25 20.41 -44.75
C LEU A 759 6.05 20.44 -45.72
N LYS A 760 6.01 21.37 -46.68
CA LYS A 760 4.92 21.41 -47.69
C LYS A 760 4.90 20.15 -48.57
N THR A 761 6.07 19.66 -48.96
CA THR A 761 6.19 18.44 -49.79
C THR A 761 5.72 17.21 -49.02
N GLU A 762 6.12 17.08 -47.76
CA GLU A 762 5.73 15.96 -46.91
C GLU A 762 4.22 16.01 -46.59
N ALA A 763 3.66 17.20 -46.33
CA ALA A 763 2.22 17.38 -46.14
C ALA A 763 1.41 16.95 -47.37
N GLN A 764 1.84 17.31 -48.59
CA GLN A 764 1.21 16.85 -49.84
C GLN A 764 1.29 15.33 -50.00
N ARG A 765 2.44 14.73 -49.65
CA ARG A 765 2.64 13.28 -49.70
C ARG A 765 1.69 12.56 -48.75
N VAL A 766 1.56 13.04 -47.52
CA VAL A 766 0.66 12.48 -46.51
C VAL A 766 -0.80 12.65 -46.93
N ALA A 767 -1.18 13.80 -47.48
CA ALA A 767 -2.55 14.02 -47.96
C ALA A 767 -2.94 13.09 -49.12
N GLU A 768 -2.02 12.88 -50.08
CA GLU A 768 -2.26 11.91 -51.16
C GLU A 768 -2.35 10.48 -50.61
N GLN A 769 -1.48 10.13 -49.66
CA GLN A 769 -1.55 8.83 -49.00
C GLN A 769 -2.88 8.64 -48.26
N ALA A 770 -3.39 9.67 -47.58
CA ALA A 770 -4.67 9.63 -46.89
C ALA A 770 -5.83 9.34 -47.84
N ARG A 771 -5.79 9.93 -49.04
CA ARG A 771 -6.77 9.68 -50.11
C ARG A 771 -6.69 8.26 -50.65
N LEU A 772 -5.48 7.76 -50.91
CA LEU A 772 -5.26 6.41 -51.48
C LEU A 772 -5.63 5.31 -50.49
N GLN A 773 -5.31 5.48 -49.22
CA GLN A 773 -5.59 4.51 -48.16
C GLN A 773 -6.99 4.64 -47.56
N LYS A 774 -7.82 5.62 -47.97
CA LYS A 774 -9.14 5.90 -47.40
C LYS A 774 -9.10 6.04 -45.87
N LEU A 775 -8.14 6.83 -45.37
CA LEU A 775 -7.88 6.95 -43.94
C LEU A 775 -9.06 7.59 -43.20
N SER A 776 -9.31 7.09 -41.98
CA SER A 776 -10.22 7.70 -41.02
C SER A 776 -9.49 8.69 -40.11
N ALA A 777 -8.20 8.46 -39.88
CA ALA A 777 -7.37 9.31 -39.02
C ALA A 777 -5.90 9.39 -39.45
N VAL A 778 -5.21 10.36 -38.86
CA VAL A 778 -3.75 10.48 -38.85
C VAL A 778 -3.28 10.51 -37.40
N SER A 779 -2.23 9.76 -37.09
CA SER A 779 -1.67 9.71 -35.75
C SER A 779 -0.23 10.19 -35.68
N PHE A 780 0.13 10.86 -34.58
CA PHE A 780 1.42 11.55 -34.47
C PHE A 780 1.90 11.79 -33.05
N ASP A 781 3.21 11.96 -32.91
CA ASP A 781 3.82 12.48 -31.69
C ASP A 781 3.44 13.95 -31.54
N ILE A 782 3.09 14.39 -30.33
CA ILE A 782 2.63 15.76 -30.12
C ILE A 782 3.62 16.83 -30.61
N LYS A 783 4.91 16.53 -30.70
CA LYS A 783 5.91 17.42 -31.31
C LYS A 783 5.56 17.84 -32.74
N LEU A 784 4.85 16.99 -33.49
CA LEU A 784 4.46 17.23 -34.87
C LEU A 784 3.18 18.08 -34.99
N TYR A 785 2.57 18.49 -33.88
CA TYR A 785 1.34 19.29 -33.89
C TYR A 785 1.43 20.55 -34.78
N PRO A 786 2.52 21.34 -34.77
CA PRO A 786 2.68 22.47 -35.70
C PRO A 786 2.65 22.05 -37.17
N PHE A 787 3.31 20.94 -37.53
CA PHE A 787 3.25 20.40 -38.89
C PHE A 787 1.81 20.04 -39.30
N VAL A 788 1.08 19.38 -38.40
CA VAL A 788 -0.28 18.93 -38.65
C VAL A 788 -1.20 20.13 -38.90
N ILE A 789 -1.15 21.14 -38.05
CA ILE A 789 -2.04 22.30 -38.13
C ILE A 789 -1.65 23.24 -39.28
N ASP A 790 -0.36 23.58 -39.40
CA ASP A 790 0.06 24.66 -40.30
C ASP A 790 0.22 24.19 -41.76
N TYR A 791 0.47 22.89 -41.99
CA TYR A 791 0.81 22.36 -43.32
C TYR A 791 -0.14 21.28 -43.82
N LEU A 792 -0.55 20.34 -42.95
CA LEU A 792 -1.28 19.15 -43.37
C LEU A 792 -2.81 19.33 -43.34
N GLU A 793 -3.34 19.97 -42.29
CA GLU A 793 -4.78 20.05 -41.99
C GLU A 793 -5.60 20.56 -43.18
N SER A 794 -5.13 21.63 -43.83
CA SER A 794 -5.82 22.25 -44.96
C SER A 794 -5.89 21.37 -46.23
N LEU A 795 -5.08 20.32 -46.29
CA LEU A 795 -5.01 19.36 -47.40
C LEU A 795 -5.85 18.10 -47.15
N LEU A 796 -6.27 17.85 -45.91
CA LEU A 796 -7.05 16.67 -45.52
C LEU A 796 -8.56 16.95 -45.60
N SER A 797 -9.34 15.88 -45.81
CA SER A 797 -10.80 15.96 -45.63
C SER A 797 -11.12 16.38 -44.19
N PRO A 798 -12.15 17.22 -43.94
CA PRO A 798 -12.60 17.55 -42.59
C PRO A 798 -13.02 16.35 -41.74
N ASP A 799 -13.42 15.24 -42.40
CA ASP A 799 -13.85 14.01 -41.73
C ASP A 799 -12.68 13.18 -41.17
N ILE A 800 -11.45 13.45 -41.61
CA ILE A 800 -10.25 12.78 -41.08
C ILE A 800 -9.96 13.34 -39.69
N VAL A 801 -9.91 12.49 -38.68
CA VAL A 801 -9.61 12.89 -37.30
C VAL A 801 -8.14 12.67 -36.95
N TYR A 802 -7.74 13.08 -35.76
CA TYR A 802 -6.37 12.99 -35.28
C TYR A 802 -6.28 12.22 -33.98
N HIS A 803 -5.21 11.46 -33.84
CA HIS A 803 -4.85 10.76 -32.61
C HIS A 803 -3.40 11.10 -32.26
N THR A 804 -3.08 11.35 -31.00
CA THR A 804 -1.74 11.83 -30.61
C THR A 804 -1.29 11.22 -29.30
N TRP A 805 -0.01 11.35 -28.96
CA TRP A 805 0.51 11.04 -27.63
C TRP A 805 1.40 12.16 -27.10
N ASP A 806 1.36 12.41 -25.79
CA ASP A 806 2.25 13.34 -25.08
C ASP A 806 2.92 12.62 -23.90
N LEU A 807 3.99 11.88 -24.19
CA LEU A 807 4.69 11.06 -23.19
C LEU A 807 5.58 11.89 -22.25
N LYS A 808 5.56 13.23 -22.35
CA LYS A 808 6.13 14.10 -21.33
C LYS A 808 5.16 14.33 -20.17
N LYS A 809 3.92 13.89 -20.33
CA LYS A 809 2.83 13.98 -19.35
C LYS A 809 2.43 12.58 -18.90
N SER A 810 2.17 12.47 -17.61
CA SER A 810 1.85 11.23 -16.93
C SER A 810 0.63 11.39 -16.04
N TYR A 811 -0.15 10.32 -15.86
CA TYR A 811 -1.23 10.29 -14.87
C TYR A 811 -0.72 10.56 -13.43
N GLU A 812 0.57 10.31 -13.12
CA GLU A 812 1.18 10.60 -11.82
C GLU A 812 1.57 12.07 -11.61
N ASP A 813 1.55 12.90 -12.67
CA ASP A 813 1.94 14.31 -12.54
C ASP A 813 0.93 15.07 -11.68
N LYS A 814 1.42 15.76 -10.64
CA LYS A 814 0.58 16.41 -9.62
C LYS A 814 -0.43 17.41 -10.17
N ASP A 815 -0.06 18.09 -11.26
CA ASP A 815 -0.88 19.12 -11.89
C ASP A 815 -1.33 18.70 -13.31
N ILE A 816 -1.38 17.39 -13.60
CA ILE A 816 -1.67 16.85 -14.94
C ILE A 816 -2.94 17.44 -15.57
N GLU A 817 -3.97 17.64 -14.76
CA GLU A 817 -5.23 18.25 -15.19
C GLU A 817 -5.01 19.63 -15.81
N ALA A 818 -4.28 20.50 -15.13
CA ALA A 818 -3.98 21.84 -15.62
C ALA A 818 -2.96 21.82 -16.76
N GLU A 819 -1.98 20.90 -16.71
CA GLU A 819 -0.96 20.78 -17.74
C GLU A 819 -1.54 20.32 -19.09
N LEU A 820 -2.58 19.49 -19.08
CA LEU A 820 -3.25 19.02 -20.30
C LEU A 820 -4.32 20.00 -20.78
N ASP A 821 -5.20 20.48 -19.88
CA ASP A 821 -6.34 21.34 -20.23
C ASP A 821 -5.90 22.68 -20.86
N ASN A 822 -4.71 23.18 -20.52
CA ASN A 822 -4.18 24.44 -21.04
C ASN A 822 -3.47 24.32 -22.40
N THR A 823 -3.48 23.15 -23.03
CA THR A 823 -2.81 22.93 -24.31
C THR A 823 -3.75 23.18 -25.48
N ASP A 824 -3.21 23.76 -26.57
CA ASP A 824 -3.99 24.01 -27.78
C ASP A 824 -4.52 22.72 -28.40
N TYR A 825 -3.74 21.63 -28.33
CA TYR A 825 -4.11 20.33 -28.89
C TYR A 825 -5.25 19.65 -28.10
N PHE A 826 -5.33 19.82 -26.78
CA PHE A 826 -6.43 19.27 -26.00
C PHE A 826 -7.76 19.96 -26.31
N SER A 827 -7.73 21.24 -26.69
CA SER A 827 -8.93 21.98 -27.13
C SER A 827 -9.34 21.69 -28.58
N ASN A 828 -8.49 21.02 -29.37
CA ASN A 828 -8.75 20.76 -30.78
C ASN A 828 -9.81 19.65 -30.96
N ALA A 829 -10.93 19.99 -31.59
CA ALA A 829 -12.05 19.07 -31.80
C ALA A 829 -11.76 17.91 -32.77
N ARG A 830 -10.74 18.04 -33.64
CA ARG A 830 -10.29 16.95 -34.52
C ARG A 830 -9.40 15.95 -33.79
N ILE A 831 -8.82 16.30 -32.64
CA ILE A 831 -8.07 15.35 -31.81
C ILE A 831 -9.06 14.54 -30.98
N LYS A 832 -9.18 13.26 -31.35
CA LYS A 832 -10.12 12.30 -30.78
C LYS A 832 -9.51 11.35 -29.78
N THR A 833 -8.19 11.24 -29.75
CA THR A 833 -7.48 10.43 -28.75
C THR A 833 -6.12 11.03 -28.44
N ILE A 834 -5.79 11.09 -27.14
CA ILE A 834 -4.52 11.55 -26.60
C ILE A 834 -4.01 10.46 -25.67
N LEU A 835 -2.84 9.91 -25.97
CA LEU A 835 -2.20 8.94 -25.09
C LEU A 835 -1.26 9.62 -24.10
N LEU A 836 -1.36 9.22 -22.84
CA LEU A 836 -0.48 9.67 -21.75
C LEU A 836 0.26 8.48 -21.16
N ASP A 837 1.39 8.74 -20.50
CA ASP A 837 2.07 7.70 -19.73
C ASP A 837 1.23 7.30 -18.51
N LEU A 838 1.04 5.99 -18.32
CA LEU A 838 0.46 5.42 -17.11
C LEU A 838 1.56 4.63 -16.38
N PRO A 839 2.14 5.21 -15.32
CA PRO A 839 3.05 4.49 -14.46
C PRO A 839 2.33 3.31 -13.84
N SER A 840 2.98 2.15 -13.90
CA SER A 840 2.41 0.93 -13.36
C SER A 840 3.34 0.38 -12.31
N LYS A 841 2.75 -0.03 -11.18
CA LYS A 841 3.49 -0.71 -10.12
C LYS A 841 4.15 -2.00 -10.59
N PHE A 842 3.76 -2.51 -11.77
CA PHE A 842 4.29 -3.73 -12.35
C PHE A 842 5.56 -3.56 -13.18
N HIS A 843 5.91 -2.35 -13.65
CA HIS A 843 6.98 -2.14 -14.65
C HIS A 843 8.03 -1.09 -14.24
N GLN A 844 7.97 -0.57 -13.00
CA GLN A 844 8.91 0.44 -12.49
C GLN A 844 10.21 -0.14 -11.92
#